data_AF-A0A161X7E9-F1
#
_entry.id   AF-A0A161X7E9-F1
#
_cell.length_a   1.000
_cell.length_b   1.000
_cell.length_c   1.000
_cell.angle_alpha   90.00
_cell.angle_beta   90.00
_cell.angle_gamma   90.00
#
_symmetry.space_group_name_H-M   'P 1'
#
loop_
_entity.id
_entity.type
_entity.pdbx_description
1 polymer ?
#
loop_
_entity_poly.entity_id
_entity_poly.type
_entity_poly.pdbx_seq_one_letter_code
_entity_poly.pdbx_strand_id
1 'polypeptide(L)'
;MDDASKNSVPVNGPKPAQPSAIEMFWKRLGYKSKHAEFVLYFLTISGLMLWDVVGLPWQLIQPSLAIHFVVSLVLFPLFVLPFWLSHRDLIKKNGRPFLRRTGQMIEIALVLLVLSGIYLAFFGNRGNVMGQLAYWLHLVPALPVSVLVFHHAKRYSMVKVAAWIFPFLLALVALMVPAYAAVESGSLVLNDEGTKLISANFDAGSVTIVDRGSSKVLQEIKIGGEVRRIALDENQNILGVTDYTGDRVVFIDLNTNEVLSEFKTDYRPFGIIYDKTNNLFWVSLFEAHKIIAIDPKRGVTQDIDSEETPRGLALLSDGRLIVTHAMVGKVSIWDTAGAKLKLLKTISLAETQDSDEAVSQGVPRILDDIAVSPDESEAWLPHVLWNFDHPFQFQSTVFPSVSLLSLEKGREEEVTERRKHLFKQINIIDTNNRTRIVSNPHDAEFSEDGKKVYVTLAGSEDLMVFDLTRRTALISKKKRRARRKGKLNQGGAKAMQIFRHIPGDNPRGLVVSGHDIFVQNAMTLDLVKLKRGGDGPFARVTLSEQAPVLLVQNDPVEAKLRRGKILFNSGNTDDAKLTPTTGDFWMSCQSCHVDGFNFTNGYLYRSTPTKKFDRATIGHDNLNNMISGNFIGDYLRIMQKTQGGMGHDDRDGALQINPDEPTEPVKRDMEALQAFITSRGNLPLNASWIRLDDDRKVLHEKDWVNSAACASCHSDMFEQWADSNHRLMGESNPYFMVVKSVAEQTEGKEFGKWCLGCHEPQEQFTEPKAAPQDAHMFEKGGASLFDALEKGVPDSDEGTGCLFCHRITRIEAAMGKTAGTNASFTVNVKDREQYIFEDNDNALLHWVGNRQINAKPDVHAKSYSQPFYKDSALCSTCHNEVAPGTGSVIVNTYGEWEKSSYNNPADPSKNRTCISCHMMADVQKIGENVPGISTDGGKVKDNVVTHQFTGANHHLVGLRNKKLSEMSIELLRTAAELESYIDGNGKLVVRVKNVGAGHALPTGVADFRQLWLDVTVKDANGTVILEDGKMDAKGVVPTDARMFQKVFGDKDGKPVGLLFWRYEKMLKDTKIPADGYRDEAFAMPETAAYPLSVDVKMMFRIYPQWVTDAVRQSYPDLPNPEAVVMAELTQTLERP
;
A
#
# COMPACT_ATOMS: atom_id res chain seq x y z
N MET A 1 70.08 -86.31 25.37
CA MET A 1 69.46 -86.19 26.70
C MET A 1 68.10 -85.54 26.61
N ASP A 2 66.99 -86.23 26.32
CA ASP A 2 66.68 -87.47 25.56
C ASP A 2 65.16 -87.34 25.24
N ASP A 3 64.71 -87.43 23.99
CA ASP A 3 64.16 -88.60 23.28
C ASP A 3 63.07 -89.47 23.99
N ALA A 4 62.12 -89.94 23.17
CA ALA A 4 60.98 -90.85 23.42
C ALA A 4 59.80 -90.29 24.28
N SER A 5 58.53 -90.71 24.10
CA SER A 5 57.95 -91.83 23.34
C SER A 5 56.56 -91.56 22.72
N LYS A 6 56.06 -92.48 21.87
CA LYS A 6 54.88 -92.35 20.99
C LYS A 6 53.50 -92.69 21.63
N ASN A 7 52.44 -92.29 20.89
CA ASN A 7 51.04 -92.80 20.83
C ASN A 7 50.02 -92.43 21.94
N SER A 8 48.92 -91.72 21.57
CA SER A 8 47.56 -92.30 21.39
C SER A 8 46.40 -91.26 21.30
N VAL A 9 45.32 -91.63 20.58
CA VAL A 9 43.93 -91.09 20.48
C VAL A 9 43.69 -89.59 20.12
N PRO A 10 42.87 -89.28 19.08
CA PRO A 10 42.31 -87.93 18.86
C PRO A 10 40.98 -87.72 19.61
N VAL A 11 40.82 -86.55 20.26
CA VAL A 11 39.58 -86.14 20.96
C VAL A 11 38.84 -85.07 20.17
N ASN A 12 37.52 -85.20 20.03
CA ASN A 12 36.66 -84.19 19.40
C ASN A 12 36.49 -82.94 20.29
N GLY A 13 36.99 -81.79 19.84
CA GLY A 13 36.67 -80.47 20.38
C GLY A 13 35.40 -79.85 19.75
N PRO A 14 34.80 -78.83 20.38
CA PRO A 14 33.43 -78.40 20.07
C PRO A 14 33.29 -77.62 18.76
N LYS A 15 32.13 -77.77 18.09
CA LYS A 15 31.73 -76.93 16.95
C LYS A 15 31.57 -75.46 17.39
N PRO A 16 31.98 -74.48 16.57
CA PRO A 16 31.74 -73.07 16.86
C PRO A 16 30.23 -72.76 16.88
N ALA A 17 29.84 -71.82 17.76
CA ALA A 17 28.44 -71.46 17.98
C ALA A 17 27.78 -70.85 16.73
N GLN A 18 26.48 -71.12 16.56
CA GLN A 18 25.63 -70.48 15.56
C GLN A 18 25.43 -68.99 15.95
N PRO A 19 25.59 -68.03 15.02
CA PRO A 19 25.32 -66.62 15.31
C PRO A 19 23.84 -66.40 15.59
N SER A 20 23.52 -65.45 16.46
CA SER A 20 22.15 -65.09 16.82
C SER A 20 21.34 -64.57 15.62
N ALA A 21 20.00 -64.65 15.70
CA ALA A 21 19.12 -64.10 14.67
C ALA A 21 19.36 -62.60 14.41
N ILE A 22 19.72 -61.86 15.47
CA ILE A 22 20.13 -60.45 15.38
C ILE A 22 21.45 -60.34 14.61
N GLU A 23 22.52 -61.03 14.99
CA GLU A 23 23.79 -61.00 14.25
C GLU A 23 23.63 -61.42 12.78
N MET A 24 22.77 -62.40 12.48
CA MET A 24 22.46 -62.78 11.10
C MET A 24 21.71 -61.68 10.33
N PHE A 25 20.83 -60.92 10.98
CA PHE A 25 20.15 -59.77 10.39
C PHE A 25 21.14 -58.63 10.06
N TRP A 26 21.98 -58.22 11.02
CA TRP A 26 23.03 -57.21 10.78
C TRP A 26 24.03 -57.66 9.70
N LYS A 27 24.40 -58.95 9.67
CA LYS A 27 25.31 -59.51 8.65
C LYS A 27 24.66 -59.62 7.25
N ARG A 28 23.33 -59.75 7.16
CA ARG A 28 22.57 -59.67 5.90
C ARG A 28 22.53 -58.25 5.34
N LEU A 29 22.38 -57.24 6.20
CA LEU A 29 22.41 -55.82 5.82
C LEU A 29 23.83 -55.31 5.51
N GLY A 30 24.87 -55.99 6.01
CA GLY A 30 26.24 -55.51 5.93
C GLY A 30 27.00 -55.72 4.61
N TYR A 31 26.44 -56.44 3.63
CA TYR A 31 27.16 -56.72 2.38
C TYR A 31 26.23 -56.64 1.16
N LYS A 32 26.51 -55.72 0.23
CA LYS A 32 25.69 -55.44 -0.97
C LYS A 32 24.22 -55.08 -0.67
N SER A 33 23.97 -54.32 0.41
CA SER A 33 22.61 -53.85 0.73
C SER A 33 22.13 -52.81 -0.30
N LYS A 34 21.29 -53.28 -1.23
CA LYS A 34 20.57 -52.43 -2.18
C LYS A 34 19.69 -51.39 -1.48
N HIS A 35 19.22 -51.68 -0.27
CA HIS A 35 18.42 -50.76 0.54
C HIS A 35 19.26 -49.60 1.10
N ALA A 36 20.48 -49.86 1.58
CA ALA A 36 21.39 -48.80 2.02
C ALA A 36 21.82 -47.92 0.86
N GLU A 37 22.14 -48.52 -0.30
CA GLU A 37 22.47 -47.80 -1.53
C GLU A 37 21.29 -46.94 -2.03
N PHE A 38 20.06 -47.50 -2.05
CA PHE A 38 18.85 -46.76 -2.40
C PHE A 38 18.57 -45.59 -1.44
N VAL A 39 18.65 -45.79 -0.13
CA VAL A 39 18.40 -44.73 0.86
C VAL A 39 19.44 -43.60 0.72
N LEU A 40 20.72 -43.93 0.50
CA LEU A 40 21.76 -42.93 0.25
C LEU A 40 21.51 -42.13 -1.04
N TYR A 41 21.17 -42.78 -2.16
CA TYR A 41 20.84 -42.08 -3.40
C TYR A 41 19.55 -41.27 -3.28
N PHE A 42 18.52 -41.80 -2.62
CA PHE A 42 17.27 -41.09 -2.39
C PHE A 42 17.50 -39.82 -1.56
N LEU A 43 18.22 -39.92 -0.44
CA LEU A 43 18.57 -38.75 0.38
C LEU A 43 19.44 -37.75 -0.38
N THR A 44 20.35 -38.22 -1.24
CA THR A 44 21.12 -37.33 -2.12
C THR A 44 20.23 -36.57 -3.08
N ILE A 45 19.35 -37.26 -3.82
CA ILE A 45 18.51 -36.67 -4.85
C ILE A 45 17.48 -35.73 -4.21
N SER A 46 16.76 -36.18 -3.19
CA SER A 46 15.83 -35.32 -2.44
C SER A 46 16.54 -34.14 -1.78
N GLY A 47 17.74 -34.32 -1.21
CA GLY A 47 18.54 -33.23 -0.66
C GLY A 47 19.00 -32.21 -1.71
N LEU A 48 19.35 -32.65 -2.92
CA LEU A 48 19.66 -31.75 -4.04
C LEU A 48 18.43 -30.99 -4.53
N MET A 49 17.26 -31.63 -4.58
CA MET A 49 15.99 -30.96 -4.90
C MET A 49 15.60 -29.87 -3.87
N LEU A 50 16.17 -29.92 -2.67
CA LEU A 50 15.97 -28.90 -1.63
C LEU A 50 16.98 -27.74 -1.69
N TRP A 51 18.06 -27.88 -2.48
CA TRP A 51 19.08 -26.85 -2.66
C TRP A 51 18.59 -25.77 -3.62
N ASP A 52 18.65 -24.51 -3.16
CA ASP A 52 18.04 -23.36 -3.84
C ASP A 52 18.57 -23.10 -5.26
N VAL A 53 19.79 -23.57 -5.55
CA VAL A 53 20.40 -23.52 -6.90
C VAL A 53 19.61 -24.31 -7.95
N VAL A 54 18.80 -25.30 -7.54
CA VAL A 54 17.99 -26.11 -8.47
C VAL A 54 16.67 -25.42 -8.87
N GLY A 55 16.22 -24.41 -8.11
CA GLY A 55 15.11 -23.53 -8.52
C GLY A 55 13.75 -24.23 -8.71
N LEU A 56 13.45 -25.28 -7.95
CA LEU A 56 12.15 -25.98 -8.05
C LEU A 56 10.98 -25.16 -7.48
N PRO A 57 9.74 -25.32 -8.01
CA PRO A 57 8.54 -24.76 -7.41
C PRO A 57 8.30 -25.24 -5.98
N TRP A 58 7.71 -24.39 -5.12
CA TRP A 58 7.46 -24.70 -3.70
C TRP A 58 6.64 -25.99 -3.52
N GLN A 59 5.66 -26.23 -4.39
CA GLN A 59 4.78 -27.41 -4.39
C GLN A 59 5.55 -28.73 -4.56
N LEU A 60 6.78 -28.71 -5.09
CA LEU A 60 7.67 -29.88 -5.18
C LEU A 60 8.68 -29.92 -4.02
N ILE A 61 9.13 -28.76 -3.54
CA ILE A 61 10.06 -28.64 -2.41
C ILE A 61 9.41 -29.11 -1.11
N GLN A 62 8.16 -28.69 -0.83
CA GLN A 62 7.43 -28.96 0.40
C GLN A 62 7.28 -30.49 0.69
N PRO A 63 6.75 -31.34 -0.21
CA PRO A 63 6.74 -32.79 -0.01
C PRO A 63 8.13 -33.41 -0.04
N SER A 64 9.07 -32.91 -0.85
CA SER A 64 10.45 -33.39 -0.85
C SER A 64 11.12 -33.19 0.52
N LEU A 65 10.86 -32.06 1.20
CA LEU A 65 11.42 -31.73 2.51
C LEU A 65 10.89 -32.67 3.60
N ALA A 66 9.57 -32.85 3.66
CA ALA A 66 8.94 -33.76 4.60
C ALA A 66 9.42 -35.21 4.39
N ILE A 67 9.47 -35.69 3.14
CA ILE A 67 9.92 -37.05 2.83
C ILE A 67 11.42 -37.20 3.13
N HIS A 68 12.28 -36.23 2.78
CA HIS A 68 13.70 -36.26 3.10
C HIS A 68 13.94 -36.35 4.60
N PHE A 69 13.22 -35.54 5.40
CA PHE A 69 13.28 -35.55 6.86
C PHE A 69 12.82 -36.90 7.46
N VAL A 70 11.67 -37.43 7.05
CA VAL A 70 11.15 -38.72 7.55
C VAL A 70 12.08 -39.88 7.14
N VAL A 71 12.58 -39.89 5.90
CA VAL A 71 13.51 -40.91 5.41
C VAL A 71 14.86 -40.84 6.13
N SER A 72 15.36 -39.65 6.47
CA SER A 72 16.62 -39.48 7.19
C SER A 72 16.52 -39.88 8.67
N LEU A 73 15.35 -39.72 9.31
CA LEU A 73 15.14 -40.16 10.69
C LEU A 73 14.78 -41.64 10.82
N VAL A 74 14.08 -42.23 9.85
CA VAL A 74 13.57 -43.61 9.95
C VAL A 74 14.43 -44.61 9.15
N LEU A 75 14.63 -44.37 7.85
CA LEU A 75 15.25 -45.36 6.96
C LEU A 75 16.78 -45.33 7.01
N PHE A 76 17.39 -44.18 7.26
CA PHE A 76 18.85 -44.08 7.37
C PHE A 76 19.39 -44.86 8.60
N PRO A 77 18.87 -44.71 9.84
CA PRO A 77 19.32 -45.53 10.96
C PRO A 77 19.00 -47.02 10.79
N LEU A 78 17.89 -47.35 10.10
CA LEU A 78 17.46 -48.73 9.89
C LEU A 78 18.29 -49.49 8.83
N PHE A 79 18.74 -48.83 7.77
CA PHE A 79 19.42 -49.50 6.64
C PHE A 79 20.87 -49.06 6.41
N VAL A 80 21.18 -47.76 6.58
CA VAL A 80 22.51 -47.22 6.28
C VAL A 80 23.48 -47.38 7.45
N LEU A 81 23.04 -47.13 8.68
CA LEU A 81 23.89 -47.29 9.87
C LEU A 81 24.40 -48.75 10.07
N PRO A 82 23.58 -49.82 9.92
CA PRO A 82 24.07 -51.21 9.92
C PRO A 82 25.11 -51.50 8.84
N PHE A 83 24.84 -51.03 7.62
CA PHE A 83 25.70 -51.21 6.47
C PHE A 83 27.05 -50.49 6.66
N TRP A 84 27.02 -49.27 7.20
CA TRP A 84 28.21 -48.47 7.46
C TRP A 84 29.09 -49.05 8.57
N LEU A 85 28.50 -49.44 9.70
CA LEU A 85 29.23 -50.06 10.81
C LEU A 85 29.93 -51.37 10.40
N SER A 86 29.28 -52.20 9.60
CA SER A 86 29.87 -53.43 9.06
C SER A 86 30.92 -53.19 7.97
N HIS A 87 30.82 -52.11 7.19
CA HIS A 87 31.86 -51.71 6.23
C HIS A 87 33.15 -51.19 6.89
N ARG A 88 33.07 -50.69 8.13
CA ARG A 88 34.21 -50.18 8.89
C ARG A 88 35.34 -51.21 9.07
N ASP A 89 34.97 -52.47 9.28
CA ASP A 89 35.93 -53.58 9.43
C ASP A 89 36.61 -53.97 8.12
N LEU A 90 35.94 -53.79 6.98
CA LEU A 90 36.52 -54.00 5.66
C LEU A 90 37.57 -52.94 5.34
N ILE A 91 37.37 -51.67 5.74
CA ILE A 91 38.35 -50.59 5.58
C ILE A 91 39.64 -50.89 6.34
N LYS A 92 39.54 -51.39 7.59
CA LYS A 92 40.70 -51.74 8.43
C LYS A 92 41.51 -52.93 7.90
N LYS A 93 40.86 -53.91 7.26
CA LYS A 93 41.47 -55.17 6.80
C LYS A 93 41.94 -55.14 5.33
N ASN A 94 41.72 -54.05 4.60
CA ASN A 94 42.04 -53.97 3.16
C ASN A 94 43.51 -53.59 2.91
N GLY A 95 44.25 -54.47 2.22
CA GLY A 95 45.66 -54.26 1.88
C GLY A 95 45.96 -53.21 0.81
N ARG A 96 44.94 -52.57 0.19
CA ARG A 96 45.13 -51.54 -0.85
C ARG A 96 45.10 -50.12 -0.25
N PRO A 97 46.21 -49.35 -0.25
CA PRO A 97 46.26 -48.02 0.38
C PRO A 97 45.23 -47.03 -0.15
N PHE A 98 44.92 -47.07 -1.45
CA PHE A 98 43.92 -46.21 -2.08
C PHE A 98 42.52 -46.43 -1.50
N LEU A 99 42.05 -47.69 -1.44
CA LEU A 99 40.72 -48.02 -0.92
C LEU A 99 40.59 -47.75 0.57
N ARG A 100 41.69 -47.89 1.33
CA ARG A 100 41.72 -47.51 2.75
C ARG A 100 41.55 -46.01 2.93
N ARG A 101 42.30 -45.19 2.17
CA ARG A 101 42.20 -43.71 2.22
C ARG A 101 40.81 -43.22 1.77
N THR A 102 40.28 -43.71 0.65
CA THR A 102 38.95 -43.29 0.18
C THR A 102 37.83 -43.78 1.09
N GLY A 103 37.92 -45.00 1.62
CA GLY A 103 37.00 -45.49 2.65
C GLY A 103 37.01 -44.64 3.92
N GLN A 104 38.18 -44.24 4.41
CA GLN A 104 38.32 -43.35 5.56
C GLN A 104 37.74 -41.94 5.30
N MET A 105 37.93 -41.39 4.10
CA MET A 105 37.31 -40.10 3.73
C MET A 105 35.78 -40.19 3.67
N ILE A 106 35.24 -41.29 3.12
CA ILE A 106 33.79 -41.54 3.13
C ILE A 106 33.27 -41.74 4.55
N GLU A 107 34.01 -42.46 5.42
CA GLU A 107 33.65 -42.63 6.84
C GLU A 107 33.58 -41.28 7.56
N ILE A 108 34.60 -40.44 7.45
CA ILE A 108 34.63 -39.10 8.06
C ILE A 108 33.49 -38.22 7.53
N ALA A 109 33.28 -38.22 6.22
CA ALA A 109 32.22 -37.42 5.62
C ALA A 109 30.82 -37.95 6.00
N LEU A 110 30.61 -39.26 6.15
CA LEU A 110 29.36 -39.82 6.69
C LEU A 110 29.18 -39.47 8.18
N VAL A 111 30.23 -39.46 9.01
CA VAL A 111 30.13 -38.92 10.39
C VAL A 111 29.65 -37.47 10.35
N LEU A 112 30.29 -36.63 9.51
CA LEU A 112 29.93 -35.21 9.39
C LEU A 112 28.48 -35.02 8.92
N LEU A 113 28.04 -35.78 7.91
CA LEU A 113 26.67 -35.78 7.39
C LEU A 113 25.64 -36.22 8.45
N VAL A 114 25.97 -37.23 9.26
CA VAL A 114 25.07 -37.71 10.32
C VAL A 114 25.00 -36.70 11.47
N LEU A 115 26.12 -36.15 11.92
CA LEU A 115 26.14 -35.15 12.98
C LEU A 115 25.45 -33.85 12.55
N SER A 116 25.71 -33.37 11.33
CA SER A 116 25.03 -32.21 10.77
C SER A 116 23.54 -32.47 10.50
N GLY A 117 23.17 -33.67 10.05
CA GLY A 117 21.79 -34.07 9.81
C GLY A 117 20.98 -34.19 11.11
N ILE A 118 21.56 -34.78 12.16
CA ILE A 118 20.97 -34.79 13.51
C ILE A 118 20.81 -33.36 14.03
N TYR A 119 21.82 -32.50 13.86
CA TYR A 119 21.71 -31.10 14.26
C TYR A 119 20.56 -30.39 13.51
N LEU A 120 20.47 -30.54 12.18
CA LEU A 120 19.40 -29.95 11.38
C LEU A 120 18.03 -30.53 11.74
N ALA A 121 17.93 -31.81 12.09
CA ALA A 121 16.66 -32.43 12.46
C ALA A 121 16.13 -31.96 13.82
N PHE A 122 17.01 -31.77 14.82
CA PHE A 122 16.62 -31.39 16.18
C PHE A 122 16.74 -29.89 16.49
N PHE A 123 17.52 -29.13 15.73
CA PHE A 123 17.74 -27.69 15.94
C PHE A 123 17.44 -26.85 14.69
N GLY A 124 17.71 -27.37 13.49
CA GLY A 124 17.41 -26.68 12.23
C GLY A 124 18.48 -25.69 11.77
N ASN A 125 18.31 -25.15 10.56
CA ASN A 125 19.13 -24.06 10.04
C ASN A 125 18.46 -22.72 10.36
N ARG A 126 18.50 -22.31 11.63
CA ARG A 126 17.92 -21.03 12.11
C ARG A 126 18.70 -19.77 11.67
N GLY A 127 19.48 -19.86 10.60
CA GLY A 127 20.35 -18.79 10.10
C GLY A 127 21.56 -18.41 10.97
N ASN A 128 21.69 -18.98 12.18
CA ASN A 128 22.86 -18.78 13.05
C ASN A 128 24.11 -19.51 12.51
N VAL A 129 25.30 -19.19 13.04
CA VAL A 129 26.58 -19.74 12.56
C VAL A 129 26.63 -21.27 12.63
N MET A 130 26.11 -21.90 13.71
CA MET A 130 26.06 -23.36 13.84
C MET A 130 25.01 -23.99 12.92
N GLY A 131 23.88 -23.32 12.67
CA GLY A 131 22.87 -23.73 11.70
C GLY A 131 23.38 -23.70 10.27
N GLN A 132 24.06 -22.62 9.88
CA GLN A 132 24.73 -22.50 8.58
C GLN A 132 25.88 -23.49 8.44
N LEU A 133 26.70 -23.66 9.49
CA LEU A 133 27.78 -24.64 9.51
C LEU A 133 27.23 -26.06 9.37
N ALA A 134 26.16 -26.42 10.09
CA ALA A 134 25.48 -27.70 9.94
C ALA A 134 24.89 -27.85 8.53
N TYR A 135 24.19 -26.85 8.01
CA TYR A 135 23.65 -26.84 6.64
C TYR A 135 24.75 -27.11 5.60
N TRP A 136 25.85 -26.36 5.62
CA TRP A 136 26.96 -26.56 4.69
C TRP A 136 27.73 -27.86 4.93
N LEU A 137 27.90 -28.32 6.18
CA LEU A 137 28.44 -29.65 6.50
C LEU A 137 27.47 -30.80 6.18
N HIS A 138 26.21 -30.51 5.89
CA HIS A 138 25.24 -31.48 5.40
C HIS A 138 25.22 -31.51 3.86
N LEU A 139 25.25 -30.34 3.22
CA LEU A 139 25.16 -30.21 1.77
C LEU A 139 26.51 -30.45 1.05
N VAL A 140 27.58 -29.78 1.48
CA VAL A 140 28.87 -29.80 0.78
C VAL A 140 29.54 -31.17 0.83
N PRO A 141 29.54 -31.92 1.95
CA PRO A 141 30.08 -33.29 1.96
C PRO A 141 29.18 -34.30 1.24
N ALA A 142 27.86 -34.05 1.11
CA ALA A 142 26.96 -34.98 0.44
C ALA A 142 27.30 -35.13 -1.05
N LEU A 143 27.64 -34.03 -1.73
CA LEU A 143 28.06 -34.04 -3.14
C LEU A 143 29.26 -34.98 -3.43
N PRO A 144 30.46 -34.80 -2.83
CA PRO A 144 31.60 -35.68 -3.05
C PRO A 144 31.40 -37.06 -2.43
N VAL A 145 30.66 -37.21 -1.31
CA VAL A 145 30.29 -38.55 -0.80
C VAL A 145 29.47 -39.29 -1.84
N SER A 146 28.50 -38.64 -2.48
CA SER A 146 27.64 -39.28 -3.48
C SER A 146 28.39 -39.59 -4.76
N VAL A 147 29.29 -38.72 -5.21
CA VAL A 147 30.21 -39.03 -6.33
C VAL A 147 31.17 -40.18 -5.96
N LEU A 148 31.69 -40.23 -4.74
CA LEU A 148 32.58 -41.30 -4.27
C LEU A 148 31.83 -42.62 -4.07
N VAL A 149 30.61 -42.61 -3.53
CA VAL A 149 29.72 -43.77 -3.40
C VAL A 149 29.32 -44.27 -4.78
N PHE A 150 28.91 -43.38 -5.70
CA PHE A 150 28.61 -43.73 -7.09
C PHE A 150 29.84 -44.28 -7.82
N HIS A 151 31.05 -43.73 -7.58
CA HIS A 151 32.30 -44.24 -8.14
C HIS A 151 32.68 -45.61 -7.54
N HIS A 152 32.52 -45.79 -6.23
CA HIS A 152 32.77 -47.04 -5.52
C HIS A 152 31.77 -48.13 -5.95
N ALA A 153 30.52 -47.74 -6.16
CA ALA A 153 29.44 -48.55 -6.70
C ALA A 153 29.48 -48.65 -8.25
N LYS A 154 30.41 -48.01 -8.97
CA LYS A 154 30.38 -47.92 -10.46
C LYS A 154 30.46 -49.26 -11.20
N ARG A 155 30.80 -50.36 -10.49
CA ARG A 155 30.71 -51.74 -11.00
C ARG A 155 29.34 -52.42 -10.81
N TYR A 156 28.44 -51.84 -10.03
CA TYR A 156 27.18 -52.44 -9.57
C TYR A 156 25.98 -51.46 -9.47
N SER A 157 26.19 -50.16 -9.70
CA SER A 157 25.17 -49.10 -9.60
C SER A 157 24.14 -49.16 -10.74
N MET A 158 22.90 -48.77 -10.43
CA MET A 158 21.71 -48.96 -11.26
C MET A 158 21.45 -47.83 -12.29
N VAL A 159 22.18 -46.71 -12.27
CA VAL A 159 21.83 -45.51 -13.06
C VAL A 159 22.90 -45.18 -14.10
N LYS A 160 22.52 -45.26 -15.38
CA LYS A 160 23.29 -44.75 -16.53
C LYS A 160 22.52 -43.61 -17.21
N VAL A 161 23.32 -42.72 -17.83
CA VAL A 161 22.98 -41.63 -18.77
C VAL A 161 22.95 -40.23 -18.15
N ALA A 162 23.73 -39.33 -18.76
CA ALA A 162 23.68 -37.88 -18.60
C ALA A 162 24.18 -37.20 -19.89
N ALA A 163 23.74 -35.95 -20.07
CA ALA A 163 24.34 -34.85 -20.85
C ALA A 163 24.24 -34.83 -22.40
N TRP A 164 23.37 -33.92 -22.88
CA TRP A 164 23.25 -33.20 -24.16
C TRP A 164 22.22 -32.07 -23.88
N ILE A 165 22.29 -30.79 -24.29
CA ILE A 165 23.18 -29.95 -25.13
C ILE A 165 23.32 -28.56 -24.47
N PHE A 166 24.44 -27.86 -24.68
CA PHE A 166 24.57 -26.39 -24.60
C PHE A 166 25.66 -25.94 -25.59
N PRO A 167 25.59 -24.77 -26.26
CA PRO A 167 24.44 -24.07 -26.85
C PRO A 167 24.59 -23.94 -28.39
N PHE A 168 23.63 -23.33 -29.08
CA PHE A 168 23.81 -22.89 -30.48
C PHE A 168 23.91 -21.36 -30.55
N LEU A 169 24.79 -20.85 -31.41
CA LEU A 169 25.03 -19.41 -31.60
C LEU A 169 23.72 -18.74 -32.08
N LEU A 170 23.28 -17.61 -31.51
CA LEU A 170 23.91 -16.29 -31.65
C LEU A 170 24.12 -15.91 -33.13
N ALA A 171 23.00 -15.91 -33.86
CA ALA A 171 22.90 -15.49 -35.25
C ALA A 171 22.23 -14.12 -35.36
N LEU A 172 23.02 -13.19 -35.91
CA LEU A 172 22.63 -12.11 -36.82
C LEU A 172 21.75 -10.96 -36.29
N VAL A 173 22.44 -9.85 -36.05
CA VAL A 173 21.91 -8.50 -35.79
C VAL A 173 21.11 -7.99 -37.00
N ALA A 174 19.84 -7.64 -36.78
CA ALA A 174 19.00 -6.91 -37.74
C ALA A 174 19.61 -5.52 -38.03
N LEU A 175 19.76 -5.07 -39.28
CA LEU A 175 18.74 -4.72 -40.27
C LEU A 175 17.82 -3.57 -39.87
N MET A 176 18.30 -2.36 -40.20
CA MET A 176 17.58 -1.19 -40.74
C MET A 176 16.21 -0.83 -40.12
N VAL A 177 16.21 0.25 -39.34
CA VAL A 177 15.04 0.93 -38.78
C VAL A 177 14.35 1.83 -39.83
N PRO A 178 13.07 1.65 -40.15
CA PRO A 178 12.22 2.67 -40.76
C PRO A 178 11.77 3.70 -39.72
N ALA A 179 11.47 4.92 -40.14
CA ALA A 179 10.77 5.88 -39.29
C ALA A 179 9.26 5.58 -39.32
N TYR A 180 8.67 5.34 -38.15
CA TYR A 180 7.25 5.10 -37.94
C TYR A 180 6.57 6.31 -37.29
N ALA A 181 5.25 6.41 -37.35
CA ALA A 181 4.50 7.42 -36.60
C ALA A 181 4.37 7.03 -35.11
N ALA A 182 4.08 8.00 -34.26
CA ALA A 182 3.82 7.81 -32.84
C ALA A 182 2.68 6.81 -32.55
N VAL A 183 2.75 6.17 -31.38
CA VAL A 183 1.77 5.20 -30.87
C VAL A 183 1.34 5.58 -29.46
N GLU A 184 0.03 5.64 -29.22
CA GLU A 184 -0.61 6.11 -27.98
C GLU A 184 -1.40 4.98 -27.29
N SER A 185 -1.57 5.06 -25.96
CA SER A 185 -2.24 4.01 -25.17
C SER A 185 -3.76 4.13 -25.17
N GLY A 186 -4.46 3.47 -26.09
CA GLY A 186 -5.94 3.51 -26.19
C GLY A 186 -6.69 2.50 -25.31
N SER A 187 -7.95 2.81 -24.96
CA SER A 187 -8.96 1.80 -24.57
C SER A 187 -9.80 1.33 -25.76
N LEU A 188 -9.79 2.09 -26.85
CA LEU A 188 -10.34 1.74 -28.16
C LEU A 188 -9.20 1.87 -29.17
N VAL A 189 -8.93 0.83 -29.97
CA VAL A 189 -7.87 0.85 -30.99
C VAL A 189 -8.38 0.38 -32.35
N LEU A 190 -7.76 0.87 -33.41
CA LEU A 190 -8.00 0.47 -34.80
C LEU A 190 -6.82 -0.38 -35.28
N ASN A 191 -7.07 -1.47 -36.00
CA ASN A 191 -5.98 -2.25 -36.62
C ASN A 191 -5.32 -1.49 -37.80
N ASP A 192 -4.09 -1.85 -38.17
CA ASP A 192 -3.34 -1.17 -39.24
C ASP A 192 -4.06 -1.14 -40.61
N GLU A 193 -4.96 -2.08 -40.89
CA GLU A 193 -5.80 -2.09 -42.12
C GLU A 193 -6.98 -1.10 -42.07
N GLY A 194 -7.33 -0.59 -40.89
CA GLY A 194 -8.52 0.24 -40.68
C GLY A 194 -9.86 -0.50 -40.80
N THR A 195 -9.88 -1.82 -40.65
CA THR A 195 -11.04 -2.72 -40.87
C THR A 195 -11.74 -3.13 -39.57
N LYS A 196 -11.00 -3.25 -38.46
CA LYS A 196 -11.49 -3.72 -37.16
C LYS A 196 -11.19 -2.71 -36.06
N LEU A 197 -12.20 -2.44 -35.23
CA LEU A 197 -12.06 -1.74 -33.95
C LEU A 197 -11.97 -2.78 -32.83
N ILE A 198 -11.13 -2.53 -31.84
CA ILE A 198 -10.98 -3.39 -30.65
C ILE A 198 -11.18 -2.52 -29.41
N SER A 199 -12.04 -2.96 -28.50
CA SER A 199 -12.53 -2.20 -27.34
C SER A 199 -12.22 -2.92 -26.03
N ALA A 200 -11.56 -2.23 -25.10
CA ALA A 200 -11.31 -2.64 -23.72
C ALA A 200 -12.54 -2.34 -22.85
N ASN A 201 -13.31 -3.35 -22.44
CA ASN A 201 -14.62 -3.15 -21.82
C ASN A 201 -14.56 -3.00 -20.29
N PHE A 202 -13.58 -2.27 -19.77
CA PHE A 202 -13.47 -1.86 -18.36
C PHE A 202 -13.86 -2.96 -17.35
N ASP A 203 -14.88 -2.71 -16.53
CA ASP A 203 -15.35 -3.57 -15.45
C ASP A 203 -16.24 -4.74 -15.90
N ALA A 204 -16.51 -4.86 -17.20
CA ALA A 204 -17.04 -6.09 -17.79
C ALA A 204 -15.94 -7.14 -18.02
N GLY A 205 -14.67 -6.81 -17.78
CA GLY A 205 -13.54 -7.76 -17.79
C GLY A 205 -13.37 -8.45 -19.14
N SER A 206 -13.56 -7.74 -20.25
CA SER A 206 -13.56 -8.31 -21.60
C SER A 206 -12.98 -7.36 -22.65
N VAL A 207 -12.67 -7.91 -23.81
CA VAL A 207 -12.31 -7.14 -25.01
C VAL A 207 -13.26 -7.51 -26.14
N THR A 208 -13.78 -6.52 -26.87
CA THR A 208 -14.68 -6.75 -28.00
C THR A 208 -14.08 -6.27 -29.32
N ILE A 209 -14.09 -7.15 -30.32
CA ILE A 209 -13.67 -6.86 -31.69
C ILE A 209 -14.92 -6.55 -32.52
N VAL A 210 -14.93 -5.40 -33.19
CA VAL A 210 -16.05 -4.89 -34.00
C VAL A 210 -15.59 -4.67 -35.44
N ASP A 211 -16.36 -5.17 -36.41
CA ASP A 211 -16.17 -4.83 -37.82
C ASP A 211 -16.59 -3.38 -38.08
N ARG A 212 -15.64 -2.54 -38.52
CA ARG A 212 -15.85 -1.09 -38.69
C ARG A 212 -16.92 -0.76 -39.74
N GLY A 213 -16.98 -1.55 -40.81
CA GLY A 213 -17.84 -1.29 -41.97
C GLY A 213 -19.31 -1.56 -41.67
N SER A 214 -19.61 -2.76 -41.17
CA SER A 214 -20.96 -3.21 -40.82
C SER A 214 -21.40 -2.83 -39.40
N SER A 215 -20.47 -2.37 -38.55
CA SER A 215 -20.72 -2.03 -37.14
C SER A 215 -21.31 -3.22 -36.36
N LYS A 216 -20.72 -4.40 -36.57
CA LYS A 216 -21.11 -5.65 -35.90
C LYS A 216 -19.99 -6.17 -35.02
N VAL A 217 -20.35 -6.64 -33.83
CA VAL A 217 -19.45 -7.43 -32.99
C VAL A 217 -19.05 -8.71 -33.75
N LEU A 218 -17.75 -8.92 -33.90
CA LEU A 218 -17.15 -10.14 -34.44
C LEU A 218 -16.87 -11.15 -33.32
N GLN A 219 -16.35 -10.67 -32.18
CA GLN A 219 -15.98 -11.50 -31.02
C GLN A 219 -15.99 -10.66 -29.74
N GLU A 220 -16.45 -11.26 -28.64
CA GLU A 220 -16.22 -10.79 -27.26
C GLU A 220 -15.29 -11.81 -26.58
N ILE A 221 -14.14 -11.38 -26.05
CA ILE A 221 -13.15 -12.22 -25.36
C ILE A 221 -13.19 -11.89 -23.88
N LYS A 222 -13.53 -12.87 -23.03
CA LYS A 222 -13.67 -12.69 -21.58
C LYS A 222 -12.36 -13.02 -20.86
N ILE A 223 -11.91 -12.09 -20.03
CA ILE A 223 -10.62 -12.11 -19.32
C ILE A 223 -10.84 -12.08 -17.80
N GLY A 224 -11.93 -11.47 -17.34
CA GLY A 224 -12.16 -11.12 -15.94
C GLY A 224 -11.42 -9.84 -15.53
N GLY A 225 -11.58 -9.46 -14.26
CA GLY A 225 -10.97 -8.24 -13.70
C GLY A 225 -11.49 -6.95 -14.35
N GLU A 226 -10.62 -5.94 -14.42
CA GLU A 226 -10.95 -4.61 -14.93
C GLU A 226 -10.00 -4.16 -16.05
N VAL A 227 -10.43 -4.37 -17.29
CA VAL A 227 -9.63 -4.24 -18.51
C VAL A 227 -9.55 -2.77 -18.96
N ARG A 228 -8.39 -2.11 -18.79
CA ARG A 228 -8.28 -0.65 -18.97
C ARG A 228 -7.73 -0.19 -20.31
N ARG A 229 -6.59 -0.71 -20.78
CA ARG A 229 -5.96 -0.32 -22.05
C ARG A 229 -5.48 -1.55 -22.81
N ILE A 230 -5.30 -1.37 -24.12
CA ILE A 230 -4.95 -2.44 -25.05
C ILE A 230 -3.95 -1.97 -26.11
N ALA A 231 -3.08 -2.88 -26.55
CA ALA A 231 -2.10 -2.61 -27.61
C ALA A 231 -1.90 -3.85 -28.49
N LEU A 232 -1.66 -3.62 -29.79
CA LEU A 232 -1.42 -4.65 -30.80
C LEU A 232 0.07 -4.75 -31.11
N ASP A 233 0.58 -5.96 -31.34
CA ASP A 233 1.94 -6.16 -31.84
C ASP A 233 2.09 -5.72 -33.32
N GLU A 234 3.32 -5.69 -33.83
CA GLU A 234 3.60 -5.31 -35.22
C GLU A 234 2.83 -6.17 -36.24
N ASN A 235 2.55 -7.43 -35.94
CA ASN A 235 1.86 -8.35 -36.84
C ASN A 235 0.33 -8.36 -36.66
N GLN A 236 -0.22 -7.53 -35.76
CA GLN A 236 -1.65 -7.44 -35.47
C GLN A 236 -2.26 -8.79 -35.00
N ASN A 237 -1.43 -9.66 -34.42
CA ASN A 237 -1.77 -11.03 -34.01
C ASN A 237 -1.81 -11.20 -32.48
N ILE A 238 -1.02 -10.43 -31.73
CA ILE A 238 -0.99 -10.45 -30.28
C ILE A 238 -1.59 -9.16 -29.74
N LEU A 239 -2.61 -9.29 -28.90
CA LEU A 239 -3.18 -8.19 -28.13
C LEU A 239 -2.66 -8.25 -26.70
N GLY A 240 -1.93 -7.22 -26.27
CA GLY A 240 -1.63 -6.97 -24.86
C GLY A 240 -2.78 -6.21 -24.19
N VAL A 241 -3.15 -6.62 -22.98
CA VAL A 241 -4.29 -6.09 -22.22
C VAL A 241 -3.88 -5.84 -20.76
N THR A 242 -4.22 -4.68 -20.21
CA THR A 242 -4.01 -4.37 -18.78
C THR A 242 -5.24 -4.69 -17.94
N ASP A 243 -5.12 -5.59 -16.97
CA ASP A 243 -6.12 -5.81 -15.92
C ASP A 243 -5.73 -5.03 -14.66
N TYR A 244 -6.40 -3.90 -14.48
CA TYR A 244 -6.08 -2.87 -13.50
C TYR A 244 -6.40 -3.26 -12.06
N THR A 245 -7.38 -4.15 -11.82
CA THR A 245 -7.69 -4.63 -10.46
C THR A 245 -7.21 -6.06 -10.20
N GLY A 246 -6.94 -6.83 -11.24
CA GLY A 246 -6.30 -8.15 -11.16
C GLY A 246 -4.77 -8.13 -11.12
N ASP A 247 -4.14 -6.95 -11.05
CA ASP A 247 -2.68 -6.72 -10.98
C ASP A 247 -1.89 -7.56 -12.00
N ARG A 248 -2.37 -7.63 -13.26
CA ARG A 248 -1.72 -8.43 -14.31
C ARG A 248 -1.86 -7.83 -15.71
N VAL A 249 -0.95 -8.26 -16.59
CA VAL A 249 -1.02 -8.02 -18.03
C VAL A 249 -1.27 -9.36 -18.73
N VAL A 250 -2.27 -9.38 -19.61
CA VAL A 250 -2.72 -10.57 -20.34
C VAL A 250 -2.39 -10.37 -21.82
N PHE A 251 -1.80 -11.38 -22.45
CA PHE A 251 -1.56 -11.42 -23.89
C PHE A 251 -2.44 -12.46 -24.56
N ILE A 252 -3.14 -12.07 -25.62
CA ILE A 252 -4.13 -12.89 -26.34
C ILE A 252 -3.68 -13.05 -27.79
N ASP A 253 -3.75 -14.28 -28.32
CA ASP A 253 -3.59 -14.52 -29.76
C ASP A 253 -4.94 -14.29 -30.46
N LEU A 254 -4.99 -13.30 -31.36
CA LEU A 254 -6.21 -12.90 -32.08
C LEU A 254 -6.61 -13.86 -33.22
N ASN A 255 -5.78 -14.86 -33.54
CA ASN A 255 -6.13 -15.92 -34.49
C ASN A 255 -6.96 -17.03 -33.83
N THR A 256 -6.65 -17.36 -32.57
CA THR A 256 -7.37 -18.36 -31.77
C THR A 256 -8.40 -17.75 -30.83
N ASN A 257 -8.22 -16.48 -30.45
CA ASN A 257 -8.90 -15.78 -29.35
C ASN A 257 -8.61 -16.38 -27.96
N GLU A 258 -7.48 -17.07 -27.81
CA GLU A 258 -7.04 -17.69 -26.55
C GLU A 258 -5.94 -16.86 -25.87
N VAL A 259 -5.89 -16.94 -24.54
CA VAL A 259 -4.81 -16.33 -23.74
C VAL A 259 -3.50 -17.08 -24.01
N LEU A 260 -2.50 -16.35 -24.53
CA LEU A 260 -1.16 -16.84 -24.83
C LEU A 260 -0.26 -16.82 -23.59
N SER A 261 -0.36 -15.78 -22.76
CA SER A 261 0.38 -15.66 -21.50
C SER A 261 -0.24 -14.61 -20.58
N GLU A 262 -0.06 -14.78 -19.27
CA GLU A 262 -0.40 -13.78 -18.26
C GLU A 262 0.83 -13.52 -17.37
N PHE A 263 1.08 -12.25 -17.06
CA PHE A 263 2.15 -11.85 -16.16
C PHE A 263 1.57 -10.99 -15.04
N LYS A 264 1.69 -11.46 -13.81
CA LYS A 264 1.44 -10.63 -12.63
C LYS A 264 2.43 -9.47 -12.62
N THR A 265 1.94 -8.27 -12.36
CA THR A 265 2.75 -7.05 -12.24
C THR A 265 2.76 -6.56 -10.80
N ASP A 266 3.58 -5.54 -10.51
CA ASP A 266 3.27 -4.68 -9.38
C ASP A 266 1.99 -3.87 -9.67
N TYR A 267 1.42 -3.29 -8.62
CA TYR A 267 0.01 -2.92 -8.56
C TYR A 267 -0.52 -1.97 -9.65
N ARG A 268 -1.73 -2.29 -10.12
CA ARG A 268 -2.58 -1.53 -11.05
C ARG A 268 -1.89 -1.15 -12.38
N PRO A 269 -1.64 -2.12 -13.28
CA PRO A 269 -1.20 -1.81 -14.63
C PRO A 269 -2.29 -1.02 -15.37
N PHE A 270 -1.94 0.10 -16.01
CA PHE A 270 -2.90 0.98 -16.69
C PHE A 270 -2.61 1.11 -18.18
N GLY A 271 -1.62 1.91 -18.57
CA GLY A 271 -1.26 2.17 -19.96
C GLY A 271 -0.44 1.02 -20.52
N ILE A 272 -0.70 0.64 -21.77
CA ILE A 272 0.12 -0.30 -22.53
C ILE A 272 0.28 0.19 -23.97
N ILE A 273 1.50 0.08 -24.51
CA ILE A 273 1.82 0.33 -25.91
C ILE A 273 2.86 -0.67 -26.41
N TYR A 274 2.94 -0.88 -27.73
CA TYR A 274 3.94 -1.73 -28.35
C TYR A 274 5.09 -0.93 -28.97
N ASP A 275 6.32 -1.24 -28.56
CA ASP A 275 7.55 -0.68 -29.12
C ASP A 275 8.04 -1.58 -30.26
N LYS A 276 7.72 -1.18 -31.51
CA LYS A 276 8.15 -1.89 -32.73
C LYS A 276 9.68 -1.97 -32.87
N THR A 277 10.43 -1.01 -32.30
CA THR A 277 11.91 -0.97 -32.41
C THR A 277 12.56 -2.00 -31.50
N ASN A 278 12.05 -2.13 -30.27
CA ASN A 278 12.59 -3.03 -29.26
C ASN A 278 11.85 -4.38 -29.17
N ASN A 279 10.76 -4.57 -29.94
CA ASN A 279 9.92 -5.76 -29.96
C ASN A 279 9.42 -6.15 -28.54
N LEU A 280 8.81 -5.19 -27.84
CA LEU A 280 8.30 -5.36 -26.48
C LEU A 280 7.13 -4.43 -26.19
N PHE A 281 6.39 -4.69 -25.12
CA PHE A 281 5.32 -3.82 -24.63
C PHE A 281 5.80 -2.99 -23.44
N TRP A 282 5.64 -1.66 -23.50
CA TRP A 282 5.82 -0.78 -22.34
C TRP A 282 4.50 -0.69 -21.58
N VAL A 283 4.54 -0.82 -20.26
CA VAL A 283 3.36 -0.77 -19.38
C VAL A 283 3.61 0.18 -18.21
N SER A 284 2.66 1.07 -17.93
CA SER A 284 2.67 1.91 -16.71
C SER A 284 1.98 1.18 -15.56
N LEU A 285 2.64 1.13 -14.41
CA LEU A 285 2.10 0.58 -13.16
C LEU A 285 1.73 1.74 -12.24
N PHE A 286 0.45 2.06 -12.23
CA PHE A 286 -0.08 3.31 -11.71
C PHE A 286 0.18 3.48 -10.21
N GLU A 287 -0.22 2.49 -9.41
CA GLU A 287 0.00 2.53 -7.96
C GLU A 287 1.44 2.19 -7.60
N ALA A 288 2.10 1.28 -8.32
CA ALA A 288 3.49 0.91 -8.02
C ALA A 288 4.54 1.98 -8.38
N HIS A 289 4.15 3.07 -9.04
CA HIS A 289 5.04 4.15 -9.49
C HIS A 289 6.18 3.66 -10.39
N LYS A 290 5.84 2.79 -11.34
CA LYS A 290 6.80 2.09 -12.18
C LYS A 290 6.42 2.09 -13.66
N ILE A 291 7.42 1.90 -14.50
CA ILE A 291 7.28 1.55 -15.90
C ILE A 291 7.99 0.21 -16.08
N ILE A 292 7.31 -0.76 -16.69
CA ILE A 292 7.87 -2.08 -16.98
C ILE A 292 7.90 -2.35 -18.50
N ALA A 293 8.82 -3.19 -18.93
CA ALA A 293 8.89 -3.72 -20.30
C ALA A 293 8.58 -5.21 -20.31
N ILE A 294 7.62 -5.66 -21.09
CA ILE A 294 7.22 -7.07 -21.18
C ILE A 294 7.41 -7.61 -22.60
N ASP A 295 8.11 -8.74 -22.70
CA ASP A 295 8.14 -9.60 -23.89
C ASP A 295 7.08 -10.70 -23.66
N PRO A 296 6.05 -10.86 -24.52
CA PRO A 296 4.96 -11.81 -24.29
C PRO A 296 5.39 -13.28 -24.09
N LYS A 297 6.61 -13.63 -24.51
CA LYS A 297 7.18 -14.99 -24.43
C LYS A 297 8.26 -15.13 -23.36
N ARG A 298 8.84 -14.03 -22.87
CA ARG A 298 9.91 -14.03 -21.85
C ARG A 298 9.49 -13.41 -20.51
N GLY A 299 8.38 -12.69 -20.46
CA GLY A 299 7.89 -11.97 -19.28
C GLY A 299 8.53 -10.59 -19.11
N VAL A 300 8.56 -10.11 -17.87
CA VAL A 300 9.09 -8.78 -17.53
C VAL A 300 10.60 -8.75 -17.76
N THR A 301 11.05 -7.86 -18.65
CA THR A 301 12.45 -7.68 -19.06
C THR A 301 13.11 -6.45 -18.43
N GLN A 302 12.30 -5.45 -18.06
CA GLN A 302 12.74 -4.26 -17.31
C GLN A 302 11.68 -3.86 -16.30
N ASP A 303 12.14 -3.33 -15.17
CA ASP A 303 11.35 -2.76 -14.08
C ASP A 303 12.07 -1.48 -13.64
N ILE A 304 11.41 -0.32 -13.78
CA ILE A 304 11.99 1.02 -13.65
C ILE A 304 11.09 1.89 -12.78
N ASP A 305 11.65 2.46 -11.70
CA ASP A 305 10.96 3.45 -10.87
C ASP A 305 10.67 4.74 -11.66
N SER A 306 9.48 5.31 -11.47
CA SER A 306 9.04 6.57 -12.08
C SER A 306 8.61 7.61 -11.03
N GLU A 307 8.17 8.78 -11.51
CA GLU A 307 7.38 9.71 -10.70
C GLU A 307 6.01 9.10 -10.33
N GLU A 308 5.38 9.61 -9.27
CA GLU A 308 4.10 9.08 -8.72
C GLU A 308 3.01 8.96 -9.81
N THR A 309 2.19 7.91 -9.77
CA THR A 309 0.97 7.74 -10.61
C THR A 309 1.16 7.78 -12.15
N PRO A 310 2.14 7.05 -12.73
CA PRO A 310 2.29 6.97 -14.19
C PRO A 310 1.03 6.35 -14.83
N ARG A 311 0.51 6.93 -15.92
CA ARG A 311 -0.79 6.53 -16.48
C ARG A 311 -0.80 6.40 -18.00
N GLY A 312 -1.07 7.48 -18.74
CA GLY A 312 -1.06 7.47 -20.21
C GLY A 312 0.36 7.34 -20.77
N LEU A 313 0.50 6.66 -21.91
CA LEU A 313 1.77 6.42 -22.60
C LEU A 313 1.66 6.85 -24.07
N ALA A 314 2.69 7.52 -24.59
CA ALA A 314 2.87 7.76 -26.02
C ALA A 314 4.34 7.58 -26.42
N LEU A 315 4.62 6.73 -27.41
CA LEU A 315 5.96 6.53 -27.97
C LEU A 315 6.08 7.26 -29.29
N LEU A 316 7.01 8.22 -29.39
CA LEU A 316 7.29 8.98 -30.60
C LEU A 316 8.18 8.22 -31.59
N SER A 317 8.14 8.66 -32.86
CA SER A 317 9.00 8.18 -33.95
C SER A 317 10.49 8.18 -33.65
N ASP A 318 10.95 9.10 -32.78
CA ASP A 318 12.35 9.29 -32.42
C ASP A 318 12.81 8.51 -31.17
N GLY A 319 12.00 7.55 -30.70
CA GLY A 319 12.30 6.70 -29.55
C GLY A 319 12.08 7.36 -28.18
N ARG A 320 11.40 8.52 -28.15
CA ARG A 320 10.99 9.16 -26.89
C ARG A 320 9.65 8.60 -26.41
N LEU A 321 9.66 7.96 -25.25
CA LEU A 321 8.45 7.55 -24.52
C LEU A 321 8.00 8.69 -23.60
N ILE A 322 6.80 9.20 -23.81
CA ILE A 322 6.13 10.20 -22.97
C ILE A 322 5.18 9.48 -22.02
N VAL A 323 5.18 9.85 -20.74
CA VAL A 323 4.36 9.26 -19.69
C VAL A 323 3.67 10.35 -18.88
N THR A 324 2.34 10.30 -18.76
CA THR A 324 1.59 11.22 -17.90
C THR A 324 1.57 10.74 -16.45
N HIS A 325 1.55 11.68 -15.50
CA HIS A 325 1.48 11.37 -14.07
C HIS A 325 0.21 11.95 -13.45
N ALA A 326 -0.83 11.14 -13.36
CA ALA A 326 -2.22 11.60 -13.27
C ALA A 326 -2.51 12.46 -12.03
N MET A 327 -1.91 12.15 -10.88
CA MET A 327 -2.25 12.79 -9.60
C MET A 327 -1.25 13.84 -9.12
N VAL A 328 -0.13 14.04 -9.84
CA VAL A 328 0.93 14.99 -9.44
C VAL A 328 1.20 16.10 -10.45
N GLY A 329 0.47 16.16 -11.56
CA GLY A 329 0.56 17.25 -12.54
C GLY A 329 1.90 17.26 -13.30
N LYS A 330 2.49 16.08 -13.54
CA LYS A 330 3.77 15.92 -14.23
C LYS A 330 3.62 15.11 -15.52
N VAL A 331 4.59 15.27 -16.41
CA VAL A 331 4.80 14.42 -17.59
C VAL A 331 6.29 14.10 -17.69
N SER A 332 6.67 12.83 -17.77
CA SER A 332 8.05 12.42 -17.93
C SER A 332 8.32 11.95 -19.36
N ILE A 333 9.56 12.15 -19.82
CA ILE A 333 10.04 11.81 -21.16
C ILE A 333 11.27 10.93 -21.00
N TRP A 334 11.25 9.76 -21.64
CA TRP A 334 12.25 8.71 -21.53
C TRP A 334 12.81 8.34 -22.90
N ASP A 335 14.01 7.78 -22.92
CA ASP A 335 14.69 7.24 -24.11
C ASP A 335 14.57 5.71 -24.12
N THR A 336 13.97 5.16 -25.18
CA THR A 336 13.83 3.69 -25.38
C THR A 336 14.96 3.09 -26.23
N ALA A 337 15.87 3.89 -26.80
CA ALA A 337 16.92 3.39 -27.71
C ALA A 337 18.10 2.71 -26.97
N GLY A 338 18.18 2.84 -25.65
CA GLY A 338 19.19 2.22 -24.81
C GLY A 338 18.82 0.81 -24.34
N ALA A 339 19.82 0.04 -23.89
CA ALA A 339 19.61 -1.30 -23.30
C ALA A 339 18.77 -1.28 -21.99
N LYS A 340 18.51 -0.09 -21.43
CA LYS A 340 17.54 0.16 -20.37
C LYS A 340 16.84 1.49 -20.64
N LEU A 341 15.56 1.60 -20.28
CA LEU A 341 14.81 2.85 -20.30
C LEU A 341 15.53 3.92 -19.47
N LYS A 342 15.66 5.13 -20.00
CA LYS A 342 16.39 6.23 -19.35
C LYS A 342 15.57 7.52 -19.32
N LEU A 343 15.37 8.09 -18.14
CA LEU A 343 14.72 9.40 -17.98
C LEU A 343 15.55 10.49 -18.69
N LEU A 344 14.91 11.24 -19.59
CA LEU A 344 15.48 12.41 -20.26
C LEU A 344 15.07 13.71 -19.56
N LYS A 345 13.78 13.84 -19.22
CA LYS A 345 13.21 15.08 -18.67
C LYS A 345 11.90 14.79 -17.92
N THR A 346 11.63 15.59 -16.88
CA THR A 346 10.30 15.70 -16.28
C THR A 346 9.80 17.13 -16.47
N ILE A 347 8.62 17.27 -17.06
CA ILE A 347 7.86 18.52 -17.19
C ILE A 347 6.87 18.57 -16.03
N SER A 348 6.82 19.67 -15.31
CA SER A 348 5.74 19.96 -14.35
C SER A 348 4.76 20.93 -15.01
N LEU A 349 3.47 20.59 -15.02
CA LEU A 349 2.43 21.46 -15.54
C LEU A 349 2.19 22.63 -14.58
N ALA A 350 1.88 23.81 -15.11
CA ALA A 350 1.74 25.02 -14.31
C ALA A 350 0.49 24.97 -13.41
N GLU A 351 0.68 25.21 -12.12
CA GLU A 351 -0.41 25.60 -11.22
C GLU A 351 -0.79 27.07 -11.49
N THR A 352 -2.07 27.38 -11.36
CA THR A 352 -2.62 28.73 -11.56
C THR A 352 -3.52 29.11 -10.39
N GLN A 353 -3.45 30.34 -9.90
CA GLN A 353 -4.27 30.85 -8.80
C GLN A 353 -4.73 32.29 -9.12
N ASP A 354 -5.96 32.65 -8.75
CA ASP A 354 -6.64 33.92 -9.03
C ASP A 354 -7.65 34.24 -7.91
N SER A 355 -7.77 35.52 -7.55
CA SER A 355 -8.70 36.04 -6.55
C SER A 355 -10.19 35.90 -6.90
N ASP A 356 -10.55 35.76 -8.18
CA ASP A 356 -11.91 35.41 -8.60
C ASP A 356 -12.03 33.88 -8.62
N GLU A 357 -12.66 33.29 -7.60
CA GLU A 357 -12.86 31.84 -7.45
C GLU A 357 -13.54 31.20 -8.68
N ALA A 358 -14.32 31.94 -9.47
CA ALA A 358 -14.92 31.44 -10.71
C ALA A 358 -13.93 31.44 -11.91
N VAL A 359 -12.69 31.91 -11.76
CA VAL A 359 -11.61 31.70 -12.74
C VAL A 359 -11.16 30.25 -12.67
N SER A 360 -11.03 29.62 -13.85
CA SER A 360 -10.46 28.29 -13.97
C SER A 360 -9.00 28.29 -13.52
N GLN A 361 -8.76 27.67 -12.37
CA GLN A 361 -7.53 27.72 -11.59
C GLN A 361 -7.32 26.42 -10.80
N GLY A 362 -6.25 26.32 -10.01
CA GLY A 362 -5.89 25.15 -9.23
C GLY A 362 -4.79 24.27 -9.85
N VAL A 363 -4.62 23.07 -9.30
CA VAL A 363 -3.53 22.13 -9.61
C VAL A 363 -3.94 21.11 -10.69
N PRO A 364 -3.13 20.86 -11.74
CA PRO A 364 -3.41 19.84 -12.76
C PRO A 364 -3.50 18.41 -12.20
N ARG A 365 -4.60 17.71 -12.50
CA ARG A 365 -4.98 16.37 -11.99
C ARG A 365 -5.81 15.61 -13.02
N ILE A 366 -5.84 14.29 -12.95
CA ILE A 366 -6.53 13.39 -13.91
C ILE A 366 -5.93 13.51 -15.33
N LEU A 367 -4.59 13.43 -15.42
CA LEU A 367 -3.89 13.30 -16.71
C LEU A 367 -3.95 11.83 -17.18
N ASP A 368 -5.16 11.36 -17.49
CA ASP A 368 -5.43 9.96 -17.81
C ASP A 368 -4.99 9.55 -19.23
N ASP A 369 -4.80 10.52 -20.13
CA ASP A 369 -4.41 10.30 -21.52
C ASP A 369 -3.50 11.41 -22.10
N ILE A 370 -2.95 11.15 -23.29
CA ILE A 370 -2.11 12.08 -24.04
C ILE A 370 -2.24 11.89 -25.56
N ALA A 371 -2.80 12.90 -26.23
CA ALA A 371 -2.95 12.93 -27.68
C ALA A 371 -1.74 13.59 -28.34
N VAL A 372 -1.06 12.94 -29.30
CA VAL A 372 0.08 13.52 -30.03
C VAL A 372 -0.36 14.01 -31.41
N SER A 373 0.15 15.16 -31.84
CA SER A 373 -0.15 15.66 -33.19
C SER A 373 0.48 14.76 -34.27
N PRO A 374 -0.13 14.60 -35.47
CA PRO A 374 0.44 13.79 -36.55
C PRO A 374 1.81 14.24 -37.08
N ASP A 375 2.30 15.41 -36.66
CA ASP A 375 3.64 15.94 -36.94
C ASP A 375 4.61 15.83 -35.73
N GLU A 376 4.18 15.16 -34.65
CA GLU A 376 4.89 14.92 -33.38
C GLU A 376 5.50 16.18 -32.73
N SER A 377 4.94 17.35 -33.04
CA SER A 377 5.42 18.66 -32.57
C SER A 377 4.71 19.19 -31.32
N GLU A 378 3.49 18.73 -31.07
CA GLU A 378 2.69 19.07 -29.89
C GLU A 378 1.92 17.86 -29.33
N ALA A 379 1.62 17.91 -28.03
CA ALA A 379 0.67 16.99 -27.41
C ALA A 379 -0.42 17.76 -26.65
N TRP A 380 -1.63 17.20 -26.62
CA TRP A 380 -2.78 17.72 -25.90
C TRP A 380 -3.17 16.74 -24.80
N LEU A 381 -3.30 17.25 -23.57
CA LEU A 381 -3.60 16.44 -22.39
C LEU A 381 -4.93 16.92 -21.80
N PRO A 382 -6.03 16.16 -21.95
CA PRO A 382 -7.27 16.38 -21.20
C PRO A 382 -7.02 16.17 -19.71
N HIS A 383 -7.52 17.08 -18.87
CA HIS A 383 -7.40 16.97 -17.42
C HIS A 383 -8.41 17.88 -16.70
N VAL A 384 -8.36 17.90 -15.36
CA VAL A 384 -8.99 18.93 -14.54
C VAL A 384 -7.95 19.74 -13.76
N LEU A 385 -8.33 20.93 -13.33
CA LEU A 385 -7.63 21.70 -12.31
C LEU A 385 -8.42 21.59 -11.01
N TRP A 386 -7.75 21.19 -9.93
CA TRP A 386 -8.32 21.09 -8.58
C TRP A 386 -8.00 22.35 -7.78
N ASN A 387 -9.04 23.12 -7.41
CA ASN A 387 -8.89 24.30 -6.58
C ASN A 387 -9.51 24.06 -5.19
N PHE A 388 -8.66 23.79 -4.20
CA PHE A 388 -9.06 23.46 -2.83
C PHE A 388 -8.46 24.42 -1.79
N ASP A 389 -8.20 25.68 -2.16
CA ASP A 389 -7.81 26.73 -1.21
C ASP A 389 -9.01 27.28 -0.41
N HIS A 390 -10.23 26.91 -0.82
CA HIS A 390 -11.53 27.29 -0.28
C HIS A 390 -12.43 26.03 -0.07
N PRO A 391 -13.59 26.15 0.60
CA PRO A 391 -14.51 25.03 0.83
C PRO A 391 -15.02 24.39 -0.48
N PHE A 392 -15.31 23.08 -0.46
CA PHE A 392 -15.85 22.38 -1.63
C PHE A 392 -17.24 22.93 -2.03
N GLN A 393 -17.29 23.63 -3.16
CA GLN A 393 -18.43 24.42 -3.60
C GLN A 393 -18.69 24.28 -5.11
N PHE A 394 -19.97 24.43 -5.45
CA PHE A 394 -20.43 24.50 -6.83
C PHE A 394 -19.81 25.70 -7.55
N GLN A 395 -19.35 25.48 -8.79
CA GLN A 395 -18.75 26.49 -9.69
C GLN A 395 -17.35 27.07 -9.36
N SER A 396 -16.68 26.61 -8.29
CA SER A 396 -15.34 27.11 -7.89
C SER A 396 -14.25 26.04 -7.67
N THR A 397 -14.64 24.78 -7.43
CA THR A 397 -13.71 23.75 -6.90
C THR A 397 -12.98 22.90 -7.96
N VAL A 398 -13.57 22.62 -9.12
CA VAL A 398 -12.94 21.79 -10.18
C VAL A 398 -13.11 22.41 -11.56
N PHE A 399 -12.04 22.50 -12.36
CA PHE A 399 -12.09 23.07 -13.70
C PHE A 399 -11.52 22.15 -14.80
N PRO A 400 -12.36 21.48 -15.62
CA PRO A 400 -12.01 20.97 -16.94
C PRO A 400 -11.06 21.87 -17.74
N SER A 401 -9.95 21.27 -18.19
CA SER A 401 -8.92 21.95 -18.97
C SER A 401 -8.27 21.00 -19.98
N VAL A 402 -7.56 21.56 -20.95
CA VAL A 402 -6.64 20.81 -21.82
C VAL A 402 -5.32 21.56 -21.87
N SER A 403 -4.26 20.91 -21.37
CA SER A 403 -2.89 21.44 -21.43
C SER A 403 -2.23 21.09 -22.76
N LEU A 404 -1.36 21.96 -23.25
CA LEU A 404 -0.66 21.81 -24.52
C LEU A 404 0.85 21.77 -24.27
N LEU A 405 1.50 20.66 -24.61
CA LEU A 405 2.96 20.52 -24.58
C LEU A 405 3.53 20.76 -25.96
N SER A 406 4.71 21.39 -26.04
CA SER A 406 5.56 21.19 -27.22
C SER A 406 6.42 19.96 -27.02
N LEU A 407 6.58 19.18 -28.09
CA LEU A 407 7.44 18.00 -28.16
C LEU A 407 8.69 18.24 -29.02
N GLU A 408 8.89 19.47 -29.51
CA GLU A 408 10.08 19.85 -30.25
C GLU A 408 11.35 19.57 -29.43
N LYS A 409 12.29 18.80 -30.02
CA LYS A 409 13.47 18.29 -29.31
C LYS A 409 14.34 19.40 -28.72
N GLY A 410 14.60 19.33 -27.41
CA GLY A 410 15.32 20.36 -26.65
C GLY A 410 14.48 21.59 -26.27
N ARG A 411 13.18 21.60 -26.57
CA ARG A 411 12.22 22.65 -26.19
C ARG A 411 10.93 22.06 -25.61
N GLU A 412 11.01 20.89 -24.99
CA GLU A 412 9.86 20.15 -24.47
C GLU A 412 9.32 20.81 -23.19
N GLU A 413 8.21 21.54 -23.27
CA GLU A 413 7.63 22.28 -22.14
C GLU A 413 6.12 22.47 -22.32
N GLU A 414 5.41 22.78 -21.23
CA GLU A 414 4.01 23.22 -21.33
C GLU A 414 3.94 24.65 -21.85
N VAL A 415 3.11 24.88 -22.87
CA VAL A 415 2.87 26.20 -23.46
C VAL A 415 1.65 26.82 -22.77
N THR A 416 1.82 27.15 -21.50
CA THR A 416 0.74 27.52 -20.56
C THR A 416 -0.15 28.65 -21.08
N GLU A 417 0.36 29.62 -21.86
CA GLU A 417 -0.46 30.71 -22.39
C GLU A 417 -1.50 30.28 -23.45
N ARG A 418 -1.44 29.00 -23.87
CA ARG A 418 -2.35 28.35 -24.83
C ARG A 418 -3.21 27.26 -24.22
N ARG A 419 -3.07 26.92 -22.94
CA ARG A 419 -3.93 25.98 -22.19
C ARG A 419 -5.41 26.34 -22.43
N LYS A 420 -6.25 25.34 -22.67
CA LYS A 420 -7.69 25.53 -22.89
C LYS A 420 -8.39 25.46 -21.53
N HIS A 421 -8.99 26.57 -21.09
CA HIS A 421 -9.81 26.59 -19.88
C HIS A 421 -11.27 26.46 -20.29
N LEU A 422 -11.87 25.27 -20.13
CA LEU A 422 -13.09 24.93 -20.88
C LEU A 422 -14.33 25.72 -20.43
N PHE A 423 -14.33 26.27 -19.21
CA PHE A 423 -15.38 27.16 -18.72
C PHE A 423 -15.35 28.58 -19.32
N LYS A 424 -14.23 29.30 -19.19
CA LYS A 424 -14.17 30.73 -19.56
C LYS A 424 -13.80 30.98 -21.03
N GLN A 425 -13.25 30.01 -21.77
CA GLN A 425 -12.64 30.28 -23.09
C GLN A 425 -13.42 29.76 -24.31
N ILE A 426 -14.43 28.92 -24.11
CA ILE A 426 -15.10 28.22 -25.22
C ILE A 426 -16.12 29.09 -25.94
N ASN A 427 -16.90 29.90 -25.19
CA ASN A 427 -17.86 30.86 -25.76
C ASN A 427 -18.81 30.21 -26.81
N ILE A 428 -19.27 28.99 -26.52
CA ILE A 428 -20.39 28.34 -27.21
C ILE A 428 -21.58 28.49 -26.28
N ILE A 429 -22.66 29.10 -26.77
CA ILE A 429 -23.86 29.38 -25.99
C ILE A 429 -24.94 28.29 -26.17
N ASP A 430 -25.76 28.08 -25.14
CA ASP A 430 -26.97 27.27 -25.19
C ASP A 430 -28.16 28.06 -25.78
N THR A 431 -29.34 27.43 -25.83
CA THR A 431 -30.60 28.07 -26.27
C THR A 431 -31.08 29.19 -25.34
N ASN A 432 -30.60 29.21 -24.10
CA ASN A 432 -30.94 30.18 -23.06
C ASN A 432 -29.90 31.32 -22.98
N ASN A 433 -28.99 31.40 -23.95
CA ASN A 433 -27.89 32.38 -24.05
C ASN A 433 -26.88 32.32 -22.87
N ARG A 434 -26.75 31.17 -22.21
CA ARG A 434 -25.70 30.85 -21.22
C ARG A 434 -24.51 30.19 -21.90
N THR A 435 -23.32 30.25 -21.30
CA THR A 435 -22.16 29.47 -21.79
C THR A 435 -22.39 27.99 -21.47
N ARG A 436 -22.16 27.11 -22.44
CA ARG A 436 -22.32 25.67 -22.26
C ARG A 436 -21.23 25.11 -21.35
N ILE A 437 -21.63 24.66 -20.17
CA ILE A 437 -20.80 23.93 -19.22
C ILE A 437 -20.55 22.50 -19.72
N VAL A 438 -19.34 22.00 -19.48
CA VAL A 438 -18.88 20.64 -19.77
C VAL A 438 -18.05 20.12 -18.59
N SER A 439 -17.87 18.81 -18.45
CA SER A 439 -17.13 18.22 -17.33
C SER A 439 -16.34 16.95 -17.67
N ASN A 440 -15.26 16.74 -16.89
CA ASN A 440 -14.35 15.59 -16.93
C ASN A 440 -13.81 15.25 -18.33
N PRO A 441 -12.93 16.09 -18.92
CA PRO A 441 -12.24 15.79 -20.17
C PRO A 441 -11.36 14.56 -19.97
N HIS A 442 -11.49 13.56 -20.84
CA HIS A 442 -10.85 12.25 -20.63
C HIS A 442 -9.84 11.91 -21.73
N ASP A 443 -10.30 11.79 -22.97
CA ASP A 443 -9.51 11.36 -24.12
C ASP A 443 -9.53 12.44 -25.21
N ALA A 444 -8.52 12.47 -26.06
CA ALA A 444 -8.42 13.40 -27.18
C ALA A 444 -7.76 12.76 -28.39
N GLU A 445 -8.23 13.12 -29.59
CA GLU A 445 -7.74 12.55 -30.84
C GLU A 445 -7.60 13.62 -31.91
N PHE A 446 -6.51 13.55 -32.69
CA PHE A 446 -6.31 14.42 -33.85
C PHE A 446 -7.02 13.85 -35.08
N SER A 447 -7.47 14.71 -36.00
CA SER A 447 -7.70 14.25 -37.37
C SER A 447 -6.35 13.93 -38.03
N GLU A 448 -6.33 12.92 -38.92
CA GLU A 448 -5.14 12.47 -39.68
C GLU A 448 -4.36 13.62 -40.36
N ASP A 449 -5.06 14.70 -40.73
CA ASP A 449 -4.48 15.90 -41.37
C ASP A 449 -3.98 16.98 -40.38
N GLY A 450 -4.06 16.73 -39.07
CA GLY A 450 -3.70 17.64 -37.98
C GLY A 450 -4.56 18.91 -37.88
N LYS A 451 -5.66 19.03 -38.64
CA LYS A 451 -6.47 20.26 -38.73
C LYS A 451 -7.55 20.37 -37.66
N LYS A 452 -7.92 19.26 -37.00
CA LYS A 452 -8.90 19.23 -35.90
C LYS A 452 -8.43 18.34 -34.76
N VAL A 453 -8.93 18.65 -33.56
CA VAL A 453 -8.81 17.81 -32.36
C VAL A 453 -10.20 17.60 -31.79
N TYR A 454 -10.48 16.37 -31.40
CA TYR A 454 -11.71 15.90 -30.77
C TYR A 454 -11.38 15.58 -29.33
N VAL A 455 -12.26 15.90 -28.37
CA VAL A 455 -12.04 15.61 -26.94
C VAL A 455 -13.32 15.05 -26.34
N THR A 456 -13.25 13.88 -25.70
CA THR A 456 -14.39 13.33 -24.94
C THR A 456 -14.52 14.02 -23.60
N LEU A 457 -15.76 14.29 -23.21
CA LEU A 457 -16.12 14.90 -21.93
C LEU A 457 -16.94 13.88 -21.17
N ALA A 458 -16.26 13.05 -20.40
CA ALA A 458 -16.80 11.85 -19.80
C ALA A 458 -17.87 12.15 -18.73
N GLY A 459 -17.84 13.33 -18.13
CA GLY A 459 -18.80 13.75 -17.10
C GLY A 459 -20.09 14.28 -17.72
N SER A 460 -19.99 15.22 -18.66
CA SER A 460 -21.15 15.85 -19.30
C SER A 460 -21.66 15.15 -20.57
N GLU A 461 -21.00 14.06 -20.96
CA GLU A 461 -21.39 13.13 -22.04
C GLU A 461 -21.47 13.81 -23.41
N ASP A 462 -20.43 14.61 -23.68
CA ASP A 462 -20.27 15.42 -24.89
C ASP A 462 -19.02 15.06 -25.69
N LEU A 463 -19.03 15.41 -26.98
CA LEU A 463 -17.80 15.54 -27.78
C LEU A 463 -17.48 17.01 -28.05
N MET A 464 -16.29 17.45 -27.67
CA MET A 464 -15.77 18.77 -28.04
C MET A 464 -14.97 18.71 -29.33
N VAL A 465 -15.08 19.74 -30.18
CA VAL A 465 -14.37 19.84 -31.45
C VAL A 465 -13.60 21.14 -31.54
N PHE A 466 -12.29 21.05 -31.72
CA PHE A 466 -11.40 22.18 -31.99
C PHE A 466 -11.03 22.26 -33.47
N ASP A 467 -11.08 23.46 -34.05
CA ASP A 467 -10.46 23.80 -35.34
C ASP A 467 -9.05 24.33 -35.12
N LEU A 468 -8.07 23.75 -35.81
CA LEU A 468 -6.64 24.10 -35.75
C LEU A 468 -6.16 24.69 -37.09
N THR A 469 -7.02 24.82 -38.11
CA THR A 469 -6.64 25.33 -39.46
C THR A 469 -5.99 26.72 -39.45
N ARG A 470 -6.20 27.51 -38.38
CA ARG A 470 -5.64 28.85 -38.19
C ARG A 470 -4.55 28.89 -37.10
N ARG A 471 -4.03 27.74 -36.66
CA ARG A 471 -3.01 27.67 -35.61
C ARG A 471 -1.68 28.29 -36.06
N THR A 472 -1.01 28.94 -35.12
CA THR A 472 0.43 29.19 -35.21
C THR A 472 1.16 28.08 -34.44
N ALA A 473 2.28 27.56 -34.96
CA ALA A 473 3.11 26.60 -34.25
C ALA A 473 3.36 27.01 -32.79
N LEU A 474 3.47 26.05 -31.87
CA LEU A 474 3.67 26.31 -30.44
C LEU A 474 4.86 27.25 -30.21
N ILE A 475 6.03 26.93 -30.76
CA ILE A 475 7.25 27.70 -30.52
C ILE A 475 7.65 28.58 -31.72
N SER A 476 7.10 29.79 -31.79
CA SER A 476 7.40 30.76 -32.85
C SER A 476 8.63 31.63 -32.55
N LYS A 477 9.59 31.69 -33.48
CA LYS A 477 10.79 32.57 -33.39
C LYS A 477 10.49 34.09 -33.49
N LYS A 478 9.23 34.54 -33.64
CA LYS A 478 8.88 35.96 -33.84
C LYS A 478 8.32 36.62 -32.57
N LYS A 479 9.03 37.65 -32.06
CA LYS A 479 8.50 38.58 -31.05
C LYS A 479 7.15 39.16 -31.51
N ARG A 480 6.09 38.97 -30.71
CA ARG A 480 4.77 39.57 -30.99
C ARG A 480 4.77 41.08 -30.70
N ARG A 481 4.06 41.85 -31.53
CA ARG A 481 3.79 43.28 -31.31
C ARG A 481 2.84 43.47 -30.12
N ALA A 482 3.13 44.43 -29.25
CA ALA A 482 2.45 44.69 -27.97
C ALA A 482 0.98 45.19 -28.04
N ARG A 483 0.25 44.99 -29.15
CA ARG A 483 -1.00 45.70 -29.47
C ARG A 483 -2.30 45.02 -28.97
N ARG A 484 -2.21 44.07 -28.04
CA ARG A 484 -3.34 43.41 -27.37
C ARG A 484 -3.03 43.08 -25.90
N LYS A 485 -2.98 44.09 -25.02
CA LYS A 485 -3.09 43.86 -23.57
C LYS A 485 -4.49 43.30 -23.26
N GLY A 486 -4.58 42.27 -22.41
CA GLY A 486 -5.85 41.79 -21.85
C GLY A 486 -6.65 40.74 -22.64
N LYS A 487 -6.10 40.08 -23.66
CA LYS A 487 -6.73 38.87 -24.26
C LYS A 487 -5.74 37.71 -24.35
N LEU A 488 -6.13 36.57 -23.77
CA LEU A 488 -5.34 35.33 -23.79
C LEU A 488 -5.09 34.84 -25.23
N ASN A 489 -3.93 34.24 -25.44
CA ASN A 489 -3.49 33.78 -26.75
C ASN A 489 -3.92 32.33 -26.99
N GLN A 490 -5.13 32.10 -27.50
CA GLN A 490 -5.61 30.74 -27.82
C GLN A 490 -4.79 29.99 -28.92
N GLY A 491 -3.71 30.57 -29.45
CA GLY A 491 -2.80 29.95 -30.42
C GLY A 491 -3.35 29.87 -31.86
N GLY A 492 -4.62 30.24 -32.05
CA GLY A 492 -5.37 30.09 -33.30
C GLY A 492 -6.33 28.90 -33.29
N ALA A 493 -6.12 27.93 -32.38
CA ALA A 493 -7.02 26.83 -32.15
C ALA A 493 -8.30 27.31 -31.42
N LYS A 494 -9.47 26.90 -31.90
CA LYS A 494 -10.76 27.31 -31.34
C LYS A 494 -11.72 26.15 -31.17
N ALA A 495 -12.40 26.08 -30.03
CA ALA A 495 -13.59 25.25 -29.89
C ALA A 495 -14.66 25.75 -30.87
N MET A 496 -15.13 24.87 -31.75
CA MET A 496 -16.16 25.18 -32.75
C MET A 496 -17.48 24.55 -32.38
N GLN A 497 -17.48 23.39 -31.72
CA GLN A 497 -18.67 22.61 -31.36
C GLN A 497 -18.50 21.92 -30.00
N ILE A 498 -19.62 21.87 -29.27
CA ILE A 498 -19.91 20.84 -28.26
C ILE A 498 -21.08 20.05 -28.83
N PHE A 499 -20.87 18.78 -29.15
CA PHE A 499 -21.91 17.85 -29.60
C PHE A 499 -22.51 17.20 -28.35
N ARG A 500 -23.81 17.44 -28.13
CA ARG A 500 -24.57 16.99 -26.96
C ARG A 500 -25.87 16.30 -27.37
N HIS A 501 -26.24 15.16 -26.79
CA HIS A 501 -25.39 14.22 -26.07
C HIS A 501 -24.74 13.24 -27.06
N ILE A 502 -23.60 12.67 -26.71
CA ILE A 502 -23.24 11.36 -27.23
C ILE A 502 -24.25 10.37 -26.63
N PRO A 503 -24.96 9.53 -27.40
CA PRO A 503 -25.82 8.51 -26.82
C PRO A 503 -25.01 7.55 -25.96
N GLY A 504 -25.50 7.16 -24.78
CA GLY A 504 -24.79 6.26 -23.86
C GLY A 504 -23.90 7.02 -22.85
N ASP A 505 -23.45 6.30 -21.83
CA ASP A 505 -23.00 6.92 -20.58
C ASP A 505 -21.47 6.88 -20.43
N ASN A 506 -20.88 7.98 -19.96
CA ASN A 506 -19.45 8.16 -19.68
C ASN A 506 -18.52 7.83 -20.89
N PRO A 507 -18.50 8.67 -21.95
CA PRO A 507 -17.62 8.48 -23.11
C PRO A 507 -16.16 8.61 -22.70
N ARG A 508 -15.39 7.53 -22.90
CA ARG A 508 -13.95 7.48 -22.58
C ARG A 508 -13.10 7.36 -23.82
N GLY A 509 -13.05 6.17 -24.44
CA GLY A 509 -12.18 5.90 -25.59
C GLY A 509 -12.66 6.57 -26.88
N LEU A 510 -11.72 7.07 -27.67
CA LEU A 510 -11.96 7.80 -28.91
C LEU A 510 -11.10 7.24 -30.04
N VAL A 511 -11.66 7.12 -31.25
CA VAL A 511 -10.88 6.82 -32.48
C VAL A 511 -11.41 7.69 -33.62
N VAL A 512 -10.51 8.37 -34.33
CA VAL A 512 -10.85 9.20 -35.51
C VAL A 512 -10.23 8.56 -36.75
N SER A 513 -11.04 8.20 -37.75
CA SER A 513 -10.51 7.69 -39.03
C SER A 513 -11.36 8.10 -40.23
N GLY A 514 -10.73 8.78 -41.19
CA GLY A 514 -11.34 9.28 -42.41
C GLY A 514 -12.47 10.27 -42.15
N HIS A 515 -13.71 9.83 -42.36
CA HIS A 515 -14.93 10.63 -42.11
C HIS A 515 -15.70 10.23 -40.84
N ASP A 516 -15.25 9.17 -40.16
CA ASP A 516 -15.91 8.60 -39.00
C ASP A 516 -15.16 8.95 -37.71
N ILE A 517 -15.91 9.08 -36.62
CA ILE A 517 -15.41 9.14 -35.25
C ILE A 517 -16.14 8.03 -34.50
N PHE A 518 -15.40 7.20 -33.77
CA PHE A 518 -15.95 6.16 -32.91
C PHE A 518 -15.69 6.54 -31.46
N VAL A 519 -16.72 6.43 -30.62
CA VAL A 519 -16.66 6.79 -29.20
C VAL A 519 -17.13 5.60 -28.38
N GLN A 520 -16.29 5.18 -27.43
CA GLN A 520 -16.55 4.08 -26.51
C GLN A 520 -17.14 4.63 -25.20
N ASN A 521 -18.37 4.22 -24.87
CA ASN A 521 -19.04 4.57 -23.63
C ASN A 521 -18.74 3.53 -22.55
N ALA A 522 -18.05 3.96 -21.50
CA ALA A 522 -17.53 3.04 -20.49
C ALA A 522 -18.60 2.52 -19.52
N MET A 523 -19.70 3.25 -19.34
CA MET A 523 -20.75 2.84 -18.40
C MET A 523 -21.91 2.10 -19.06
N THR A 524 -22.33 2.46 -20.29
CA THR A 524 -23.33 1.67 -21.05
C THR A 524 -22.74 0.50 -21.83
N LEU A 525 -21.41 0.37 -21.88
CA LEU A 525 -20.70 -0.70 -22.58
C LEU A 525 -21.08 -0.77 -24.08
N ASP A 526 -21.12 0.38 -24.73
CA ASP A 526 -21.46 0.51 -26.15
C ASP A 526 -20.45 1.39 -26.93
N LEU A 527 -20.55 1.31 -28.26
CA LEU A 527 -19.73 2.05 -29.21
C LEU A 527 -20.63 2.88 -30.13
N VAL A 528 -20.50 4.20 -30.05
CA VAL A 528 -21.21 5.15 -30.90
C VAL A 528 -20.38 5.51 -32.13
N LYS A 529 -21.04 5.56 -33.29
CA LYS A 529 -20.48 6.12 -34.51
C LYS A 529 -21.01 7.53 -34.78
N LEU A 530 -20.10 8.48 -34.93
CA LEU A 530 -20.39 9.86 -35.33
C LEU A 530 -19.75 10.15 -36.70
N LYS A 531 -20.36 11.03 -37.48
CA LYS A 531 -19.82 11.54 -38.76
C LYS A 531 -19.07 12.84 -38.50
N ARG A 532 -17.83 12.95 -38.98
CA ARG A 532 -16.92 14.08 -38.74
C ARG A 532 -17.31 15.39 -39.46
N GLY A 533 -18.12 15.28 -40.51
CA GLY A 533 -18.58 16.40 -41.36
C GLY A 533 -17.54 16.99 -42.32
N GLY A 534 -16.26 16.62 -42.21
CA GLY A 534 -15.15 17.05 -43.08
C GLY A 534 -14.15 18.02 -42.43
N ASP A 535 -13.14 18.44 -43.21
CA ASP A 535 -11.96 19.16 -42.70
C ASP A 535 -12.16 20.68 -42.55
N GLY A 536 -13.21 21.23 -43.16
CA GLY A 536 -13.46 22.67 -43.14
C GLY A 536 -13.77 23.19 -41.72
N PRO A 537 -13.46 24.46 -41.40
CA PRO A 537 -13.71 25.04 -40.08
C PRO A 537 -15.21 25.14 -39.74
N PHE A 538 -16.10 25.03 -40.72
CA PHE A 538 -17.56 25.00 -40.53
C PHE A 538 -18.15 23.58 -40.49
N ALA A 539 -17.37 22.55 -40.79
CA ALA A 539 -17.85 21.17 -40.76
C ALA A 539 -18.11 20.72 -39.32
N ARG A 540 -19.34 20.22 -39.10
CA ARG A 540 -19.89 19.82 -37.80
C ARG A 540 -19.92 18.31 -37.66
N VAL A 541 -19.71 17.84 -36.44
CA VAL A 541 -19.96 16.45 -36.06
C VAL A 541 -21.47 16.23 -35.98
N THR A 542 -21.95 15.11 -36.51
CA THR A 542 -23.35 14.65 -36.41
C THR A 542 -23.40 13.18 -36.00
N LEU A 543 -24.51 12.74 -35.43
CA LEU A 543 -24.76 11.31 -35.19
C LEU A 543 -24.81 10.54 -36.52
N SER A 544 -24.34 9.29 -36.54
CA SER A 544 -24.59 8.37 -37.66
C SER A 544 -26.03 7.86 -37.60
N GLU A 545 -26.57 7.38 -38.74
CA GLU A 545 -27.88 6.70 -38.75
C GLU A 545 -27.81 5.28 -38.17
N GLN A 546 -26.59 4.77 -37.93
CA GLN A 546 -26.36 3.51 -37.24
C GLN A 546 -26.58 3.67 -35.73
N ALA A 547 -27.34 2.75 -35.14
CA ALA A 547 -27.51 2.66 -33.70
C ALA A 547 -26.18 2.33 -32.99
N PRO A 548 -26.02 2.66 -31.69
CA PRO A 548 -24.86 2.25 -30.91
C PRO A 548 -24.68 0.73 -30.93
N VAL A 549 -23.43 0.28 -31.02
CA VAL A 549 -23.08 -1.14 -31.01
C VAL A 549 -22.84 -1.56 -29.57
N LEU A 550 -23.70 -2.40 -29.01
CA LEU A 550 -23.47 -2.99 -27.69
C LEU A 550 -22.20 -3.85 -27.73
N LEU A 551 -21.21 -3.53 -26.89
CA LEU A 551 -19.91 -4.19 -26.86
C LEU A 551 -19.92 -5.46 -26.03
N VAL A 552 -20.76 -5.52 -25.00
CA VAL A 552 -20.84 -6.63 -24.04
C VAL A 552 -22.24 -7.21 -24.04
N GLN A 553 -22.39 -8.49 -24.37
CA GLN A 553 -23.73 -9.11 -24.48
C GLN A 553 -24.38 -9.38 -23.12
N ASN A 554 -23.57 -9.70 -22.11
CA ASN A 554 -24.02 -10.02 -20.76
C ASN A 554 -23.05 -9.34 -19.78
N ASP A 555 -23.45 -8.17 -19.28
CA ASP A 555 -22.71 -7.41 -18.27
C ASP A 555 -22.55 -8.26 -16.99
N PRO A 556 -21.31 -8.57 -16.54
CA PRO A 556 -21.10 -9.32 -15.30
C PRO A 556 -21.34 -8.47 -14.03
N VAL A 557 -21.47 -7.15 -14.16
CA VAL A 557 -21.73 -6.24 -13.04
C VAL A 557 -23.21 -6.23 -12.71
N GLU A 558 -23.55 -6.41 -11.43
CA GLU A 558 -24.95 -6.35 -10.96
C GLU A 558 -25.59 -5.00 -11.30
N ALA A 559 -26.84 -5.00 -11.79
CA ALA A 559 -27.55 -3.79 -12.21
C ALA A 559 -27.59 -2.67 -11.14
N LYS A 560 -27.67 -3.01 -9.84
CA LYS A 560 -27.59 -2.02 -8.74
C LYS A 560 -26.22 -1.35 -8.68
N LEU A 561 -25.15 -2.14 -8.81
CA LEU A 561 -23.77 -1.66 -8.82
C LEU A 561 -23.47 -0.84 -10.09
N ARG A 562 -23.93 -1.29 -11.25
CA ARG A 562 -23.84 -0.55 -12.53
C ARG A 562 -24.54 0.81 -12.44
N ARG A 563 -25.76 0.87 -11.89
CA ARG A 563 -26.48 2.14 -11.63
C ARG A 563 -25.69 3.06 -10.70
N GLY A 564 -25.06 2.52 -9.65
CA GLY A 564 -24.18 3.28 -8.75
C GLY A 564 -22.97 3.88 -9.47
N LYS A 565 -22.31 3.10 -10.34
CA LYS A 565 -21.19 3.56 -11.17
C LYS A 565 -21.61 4.67 -12.14
N ILE A 566 -22.76 4.54 -12.80
CA ILE A 566 -23.32 5.60 -13.67
C ILE A 566 -23.51 6.88 -12.86
N LEU A 567 -24.23 6.83 -11.73
CA LEU A 567 -24.49 8.00 -10.88
C LEU A 567 -23.22 8.69 -10.37
N PHE A 568 -22.17 7.92 -10.07
CA PHE A 568 -20.89 8.43 -9.59
C PHE A 568 -20.08 9.14 -10.69
N ASN A 569 -20.18 8.68 -11.94
CA ASN A 569 -19.44 9.23 -13.08
C ASN A 569 -20.23 10.32 -13.83
N SER A 570 -21.57 10.30 -13.78
CA SER A 570 -22.45 11.24 -14.49
C SER A 570 -22.37 12.63 -13.87
N GLY A 571 -21.96 13.57 -14.71
CA GLY A 571 -22.18 14.99 -14.58
C GLY A 571 -23.25 15.46 -15.59
N ASN A 572 -24.14 14.57 -16.04
CA ASN A 572 -25.19 14.87 -17.00
C ASN A 572 -26.50 15.22 -16.28
N THR A 573 -26.85 16.51 -16.28
CA THR A 573 -28.07 17.03 -15.63
C THR A 573 -29.36 16.59 -16.36
N ASP A 574 -29.30 16.22 -17.65
CA ASP A 574 -30.47 15.86 -18.46
C ASP A 574 -31.00 14.43 -18.19
N ASP A 575 -30.17 13.52 -17.65
CA ASP A 575 -30.54 12.12 -17.32
C ASP A 575 -31.71 12.02 -16.34
N ALA A 576 -31.75 12.96 -15.40
CA ALA A 576 -32.67 12.96 -14.28
C ALA A 576 -33.17 14.38 -13.98
N LYS A 577 -33.72 15.08 -14.99
CA LYS A 577 -34.08 16.52 -14.95
C LYS A 577 -34.71 17.04 -13.65
N LEU A 578 -35.56 16.26 -12.98
CA LEU A 578 -36.21 16.67 -11.73
C LEU A 578 -35.35 16.42 -10.47
N THR A 579 -34.38 15.51 -10.51
CA THR A 579 -33.52 15.13 -9.39
C THR A 579 -32.08 14.82 -9.85
N PRO A 580 -31.38 15.76 -10.53
CA PRO A 580 -30.06 15.50 -11.10
C PRO A 580 -28.99 15.44 -10.00
N THR A 581 -27.92 14.68 -10.20
CA THR A 581 -26.78 14.61 -9.26
C THR A 581 -25.92 15.87 -9.26
N THR A 582 -25.94 16.66 -10.35
CA THR A 582 -25.23 17.93 -10.50
C THR A 582 -26.10 19.01 -11.16
N GLY A 583 -25.86 20.27 -10.80
CA GLY A 583 -26.39 21.44 -11.49
C GLY A 583 -25.58 21.76 -12.75
N ASP A 584 -26.25 22.19 -13.82
CA ASP A 584 -25.65 22.77 -15.03
C ASP A 584 -24.39 22.02 -15.52
N PHE A 585 -24.45 20.69 -15.57
CA PHE A 585 -23.40 19.79 -16.06
C PHE A 585 -22.01 19.89 -15.38
N TRP A 586 -21.92 20.51 -14.19
CA TRP A 586 -20.68 21.05 -13.64
C TRP A 586 -19.62 20.01 -13.27
N MET A 587 -19.97 19.00 -12.45
CA MET A 587 -19.02 17.96 -12.05
C MET A 587 -19.73 16.69 -11.53
N SER A 588 -19.08 15.54 -11.70
CA SER A 588 -19.47 14.27 -11.08
C SER A 588 -18.62 13.96 -9.84
N CYS A 589 -18.95 12.91 -9.08
CA CYS A 589 -18.13 12.50 -7.94
C CYS A 589 -16.71 12.07 -8.40
N GLN A 590 -16.60 11.47 -9.59
CA GLN A 590 -15.33 11.08 -10.20
C GLN A 590 -14.38 12.26 -10.46
N SER A 591 -14.89 13.50 -10.52
CA SER A 591 -14.07 14.72 -10.70
C SER A 591 -13.07 14.96 -9.56
N CYS A 592 -13.34 14.43 -8.35
CA CYS A 592 -12.42 14.42 -7.20
C CYS A 592 -11.99 12.98 -6.84
N HIS A 593 -12.87 12.00 -7.04
CA HIS A 593 -12.68 10.60 -6.65
C HIS A 593 -12.43 9.71 -7.89
N VAL A 594 -11.29 9.92 -8.55
CA VAL A 594 -10.84 9.17 -9.74
C VAL A 594 -10.85 7.67 -9.48
N ASP A 595 -11.57 6.93 -10.34
CA ASP A 595 -11.74 5.47 -10.24
C ASP A 595 -12.29 4.97 -8.87
N GLY A 596 -12.96 5.85 -8.13
CA GLY A 596 -13.69 5.55 -6.91
C GLY A 596 -13.10 6.15 -5.61
N PHE A 597 -13.55 5.63 -4.48
CA PHE A 597 -13.20 6.11 -3.11
C PHE A 597 -11.94 5.42 -2.53
N ASN A 598 -10.93 5.22 -3.37
CA ASN A 598 -9.70 4.51 -3.02
C ASN A 598 -8.56 5.48 -2.64
N PHE A 599 -7.55 5.66 -3.50
CA PHE A 599 -6.29 6.34 -3.15
C PHE A 599 -6.36 7.87 -3.26
N THR A 600 -7.35 8.41 -3.98
CA THR A 600 -7.42 9.81 -4.41
C THR A 600 -7.52 10.81 -3.26
N ASN A 601 -8.19 10.42 -2.16
CA ASN A 601 -8.36 11.27 -0.99
C ASN A 601 -7.00 11.67 -0.36
N GLY A 602 -5.98 10.80 -0.41
CA GLY A 602 -4.63 11.16 0.04
C GLY A 602 -4.04 12.35 -0.72
N TYR A 603 -4.29 12.44 -2.03
CA TYR A 603 -3.89 13.57 -2.85
C TYR A 603 -4.72 14.83 -2.57
N LEU A 604 -6.00 14.70 -2.20
CA LEU A 604 -6.81 15.81 -1.69
C LEU A 604 -6.19 16.38 -0.40
N TYR A 605 -6.01 15.55 0.64
CA TYR A 605 -5.43 15.96 1.92
C TYR A 605 -4.02 16.57 1.80
N ARG A 606 -3.20 16.08 0.85
CA ARG A 606 -1.88 16.66 0.53
C ARG A 606 -1.95 17.99 -0.21
N SER A 607 -2.99 18.23 -1.01
CA SER A 607 -3.12 19.42 -1.88
C SER A 607 -3.93 20.56 -1.26
N THR A 608 -4.77 20.30 -0.25
CA THR A 608 -5.63 21.30 0.40
C THR A 608 -4.90 22.06 1.52
N PRO A 609 -4.58 23.36 1.37
CA PRO A 609 -3.96 24.16 2.44
C PRO A 609 -4.97 24.53 3.53
N THR A 610 -4.90 23.91 4.70
CA THR A 610 -5.79 24.23 5.83
C THR A 610 -5.31 25.42 6.67
N LYS A 611 -6.08 26.50 6.67
CA LYS A 611 -5.97 27.54 7.71
C LYS A 611 -6.67 27.07 9.00
N LYS A 612 -6.09 26.07 9.66
CA LYS A 612 -6.73 25.29 10.74
C LYS A 612 -7.46 26.09 11.83
N PHE A 613 -7.05 27.32 12.13
CA PHE A 613 -7.72 28.21 13.10
C PHE A 613 -9.02 28.85 12.54
N ASP A 614 -9.07 29.14 11.24
CA ASP A 614 -10.25 29.63 10.53
C ASP A 614 -11.20 28.48 10.17
N ARG A 615 -10.61 27.38 9.65
CA ARG A 615 -11.29 26.16 9.18
C ARG A 615 -10.29 24.99 9.08
N ALA A 616 -10.68 23.83 9.59
CA ALA A 616 -9.92 22.59 9.55
C ALA A 616 -10.53 21.50 8.65
N THR A 617 -11.78 21.65 8.19
CA THR A 617 -12.44 20.69 7.29
C THR A 617 -11.84 20.76 5.88
N ILE A 618 -11.41 19.59 5.38
CA ILE A 618 -10.86 19.41 4.02
C ILE A 618 -11.89 18.77 3.09
N GLY A 619 -12.78 17.93 3.62
CA GLY A 619 -13.85 17.25 2.90
C GLY A 619 -15.15 18.07 2.88
N HIS A 620 -16.29 17.36 2.94
CA HIS A 620 -17.61 17.98 2.83
C HIS A 620 -18.12 18.50 4.17
N ASP A 621 -18.78 19.67 4.17
CA ASP A 621 -19.27 20.33 5.37
C ASP A 621 -20.73 19.98 5.71
N ASN A 622 -21.07 20.15 6.99
CA ASN A 622 -22.44 20.01 7.54
C ASN A 622 -23.04 18.61 7.30
N LEU A 623 -22.24 17.56 7.49
CA LEU A 623 -22.71 16.18 7.47
C LEU A 623 -23.32 15.84 8.83
N ASN A 624 -24.50 15.23 8.84
CA ASN A 624 -25.21 14.99 10.10
C ASN A 624 -24.65 13.77 10.84
N ASN A 625 -24.18 12.73 10.14
CA ASN A 625 -23.68 11.50 10.77
C ASN A 625 -22.42 10.96 10.04
N MET A 626 -21.58 11.87 9.56
CA MET A 626 -20.28 11.60 8.91
C MET A 626 -20.32 10.51 7.81
N ILE A 627 -21.40 10.47 7.02
CA ILE A 627 -21.72 9.45 6.00
C ILE A 627 -22.05 8.08 6.60
N SER A 628 -21.35 7.61 7.65
CA SER A 628 -21.55 6.28 8.23
C SER A 628 -22.94 6.04 8.83
N GLY A 629 -23.58 7.05 9.44
CA GLY A 629 -24.87 6.88 10.09
C GLY A 629 -26.09 7.05 9.18
N ASN A 630 -26.12 8.11 8.36
CA ASN A 630 -27.17 8.39 7.38
C ASN A 630 -26.53 8.77 6.03
N PHE A 631 -25.98 7.77 5.35
CA PHE A 631 -25.32 7.96 4.05
C PHE A 631 -26.24 8.62 3.02
N ILE A 632 -27.55 8.31 3.01
CA ILE A 632 -28.51 8.88 2.06
C ILE A 632 -28.61 10.40 2.25
N GLY A 633 -28.91 10.87 3.47
CA GLY A 633 -29.04 12.30 3.73
C GLY A 633 -27.72 13.05 3.57
N ASP A 634 -26.59 12.42 3.92
CA ASP A 634 -25.27 13.03 3.75
C ASP A 634 -24.84 13.10 2.28
N TYR A 635 -25.11 12.08 1.45
CA TYR A 635 -24.90 12.17 -0.01
C TYR A 635 -25.77 13.24 -0.67
N LEU A 636 -27.03 13.39 -0.25
CA LEU A 636 -27.90 14.45 -0.79
C LEU A 636 -27.38 15.84 -0.41
N ARG A 637 -26.90 16.04 0.83
CA ARG A 637 -26.24 17.29 1.25
C ARG A 637 -24.96 17.56 0.45
N ILE A 638 -24.17 16.52 0.13
CA ILE A 638 -22.97 16.61 -0.70
C ILE A 638 -23.32 17.04 -2.13
N MET A 639 -24.27 16.37 -2.78
CA MET A 639 -24.72 16.70 -4.14
C MET A 639 -25.24 18.13 -4.23
N GLN A 640 -26.03 18.57 -3.25
CA GLN A 640 -26.53 19.95 -3.18
C GLN A 640 -25.38 20.96 -3.08
N LYS A 641 -24.50 20.83 -2.08
CA LYS A 641 -23.51 21.87 -1.76
C LYS A 641 -22.28 21.87 -2.67
N THR A 642 -21.81 20.70 -3.09
CA THR A 642 -20.57 20.55 -3.86
C THR A 642 -20.83 20.48 -5.37
N GLN A 643 -21.93 19.85 -5.79
CA GLN A 643 -22.22 19.59 -7.22
C GLN A 643 -23.39 20.42 -7.78
N GLY A 644 -24.13 21.17 -6.95
CA GLY A 644 -25.32 21.90 -7.35
C GLY A 644 -26.55 21.02 -7.65
N GLY A 645 -26.47 19.71 -7.41
CA GLY A 645 -27.54 18.75 -7.70
C GLY A 645 -28.72 18.82 -6.73
N MET A 646 -29.69 17.91 -6.92
CA MET A 646 -30.83 17.67 -6.03
C MET A 646 -31.61 18.97 -5.67
N GLY A 647 -31.70 19.87 -6.66
CA GLY A 647 -32.39 21.16 -6.59
C GLY A 647 -31.68 22.25 -5.79
N HIS A 648 -30.35 22.19 -5.65
CA HIS A 648 -29.58 23.37 -5.23
C HIS A 648 -29.43 24.38 -6.36
N ASP A 649 -29.16 23.90 -7.58
CA ASP A 649 -29.32 24.65 -8.83
C ASP A 649 -30.67 24.30 -9.47
N ASP A 650 -31.62 25.23 -9.41
CA ASP A 650 -33.00 25.06 -9.89
C ASP A 650 -33.23 25.69 -11.28
N ARG A 651 -32.19 26.28 -11.90
CA ARG A 651 -32.29 27.08 -13.14
C ARG A 651 -32.90 26.35 -14.33
N ASP A 652 -32.81 25.01 -14.35
CA ASP A 652 -33.36 24.13 -15.39
C ASP A 652 -34.55 23.27 -14.89
N GLY A 653 -35.14 23.62 -13.74
CA GLY A 653 -36.39 23.04 -13.22
C GLY A 653 -36.23 21.85 -12.27
N ALA A 654 -35.05 21.66 -11.68
CA ALA A 654 -34.80 20.62 -10.68
C ALA A 654 -35.63 20.84 -9.40
N LEU A 655 -36.10 19.76 -8.79
CA LEU A 655 -36.83 19.79 -7.52
C LEU A 655 -35.86 19.78 -6.35
N GLN A 656 -36.08 20.69 -5.39
CA GLN A 656 -35.33 20.71 -4.14
C GLN A 656 -35.72 19.50 -3.28
N ILE A 657 -34.79 18.55 -3.11
CA ILE A 657 -35.01 17.35 -2.31
C ILE A 657 -34.66 17.61 -0.85
N ASN A 658 -35.53 17.20 0.07
CA ASN A 658 -35.24 17.18 1.51
C ASN A 658 -34.29 16.00 1.83
N PRO A 659 -33.05 16.23 2.32
CA PRO A 659 -32.12 15.15 2.65
C PRO A 659 -32.59 14.25 3.79
N ASP A 660 -33.46 14.76 4.67
CA ASP A 660 -33.97 14.02 5.83
C ASP A 660 -35.30 13.29 5.53
N GLU A 661 -35.97 13.63 4.43
CA GLU A 661 -37.19 12.96 3.91
C GLU A 661 -37.12 12.70 2.39
N PRO A 662 -36.16 11.91 1.89
CA PRO A 662 -36.01 11.65 0.46
C PRO A 662 -37.11 10.75 -0.09
N THR A 663 -37.44 10.93 -1.38
CA THR A 663 -38.42 10.08 -2.10
C THR A 663 -37.84 8.70 -2.41
N GLU A 664 -38.69 7.69 -2.59
CA GLU A 664 -38.24 6.31 -2.88
C GLU A 664 -37.33 6.17 -4.12
N PRO A 665 -37.57 6.86 -5.26
CA PRO A 665 -36.64 6.83 -6.39
C PRO A 665 -35.25 7.36 -6.03
N VAL A 666 -35.18 8.45 -5.23
CA VAL A 666 -33.93 9.05 -4.78
C VAL A 666 -33.21 8.14 -3.80
N LYS A 667 -33.92 7.52 -2.84
CA LYS A 667 -33.34 6.52 -1.93
C LYS A 667 -32.70 5.38 -2.69
N ARG A 668 -33.41 4.80 -3.67
CA ARG A 668 -32.91 3.70 -4.50
C ARG A 668 -31.63 4.07 -5.26
N ASP A 669 -31.55 5.29 -5.79
CA ASP A 669 -30.34 5.78 -6.46
C ASP A 669 -29.18 6.04 -5.47
N MET A 670 -29.45 6.56 -4.27
CA MET A 670 -28.43 6.70 -3.21
C MET A 670 -27.94 5.34 -2.69
N GLU A 671 -28.82 4.33 -2.61
CA GLU A 671 -28.42 2.95 -2.29
C GLU A 671 -27.61 2.28 -3.41
N ALA A 672 -27.89 2.60 -4.68
CA ALA A 672 -27.09 2.14 -5.81
C ALA A 672 -25.69 2.75 -5.77
N LEU A 673 -25.61 4.07 -5.54
CA LEU A 673 -24.36 4.78 -5.31
C LEU A 673 -23.58 4.19 -4.12
N GLN A 674 -24.25 3.96 -2.99
CA GLN A 674 -23.69 3.30 -1.80
C GLN A 674 -23.07 1.94 -2.13
N ALA A 675 -23.75 1.11 -2.95
CA ALA A 675 -23.23 -0.20 -3.35
C ALA A 675 -21.94 -0.12 -4.19
N PHE A 676 -21.74 0.97 -4.95
CA PHE A 676 -20.46 1.24 -5.61
C PHE A 676 -19.39 1.73 -4.61
N ILE A 677 -19.74 2.65 -3.72
CA ILE A 677 -18.81 3.25 -2.75
C ILE A 677 -18.22 2.18 -1.80
N THR A 678 -19.01 1.18 -1.40
CA THR A 678 -18.55 0.05 -0.56
C THR A 678 -18.16 -1.21 -1.34
N SER A 679 -17.93 -1.11 -2.66
CA SER A 679 -17.35 -2.21 -3.43
C SER A 679 -15.86 -2.43 -3.07
N ARG A 680 -15.35 -3.65 -3.30
CA ARG A 680 -14.00 -4.11 -2.89
C ARG A 680 -12.85 -3.16 -3.28
N GLY A 681 -12.95 -2.52 -4.45
CA GLY A 681 -11.95 -1.57 -4.95
C GLY A 681 -11.97 -0.18 -4.30
N ASN A 682 -12.94 0.13 -3.44
CA ASN A 682 -13.22 1.46 -2.89
C ASN A 682 -13.08 1.51 -1.36
N LEU A 683 -14.14 1.88 -0.64
CA LEU A 683 -14.18 2.10 0.81
C LEU A 683 -15.16 1.09 1.44
N PRO A 684 -14.78 -0.20 1.51
CA PRO A 684 -15.74 -1.30 1.75
C PRO A 684 -16.46 -1.24 3.10
N LEU A 685 -15.90 -0.51 4.08
CA LEU A 685 -16.43 -0.38 5.43
C LEU A 685 -16.88 1.05 5.77
N ASN A 686 -17.19 1.88 4.77
CA ASN A 686 -17.68 3.28 4.84
C ASN A 686 -16.76 4.32 5.51
N ALA A 687 -16.06 3.97 6.58
CA ALA A 687 -15.24 4.88 7.38
C ALA A 687 -13.80 4.40 7.59
N SER A 688 -13.49 3.16 7.20
CA SER A 688 -12.12 2.63 7.13
C SER A 688 -11.84 1.98 5.77
N TRP A 689 -10.61 2.14 5.28
CA TRP A 689 -10.13 1.58 4.01
C TRP A 689 -9.60 0.15 4.12
N ILE A 690 -9.62 -0.44 5.31
CA ILE A 690 -9.12 -1.80 5.54
C ILE A 690 -9.93 -2.83 4.74
N ARG A 691 -9.25 -3.76 4.07
CA ARG A 691 -9.90 -4.83 3.30
C ARG A 691 -9.12 -6.14 3.24
N LEU A 692 -9.82 -7.21 2.87
CA LEU A 692 -9.20 -8.47 2.46
C LEU A 692 -8.73 -8.37 1.01
N ASP A 693 -7.76 -9.21 0.64
CA ASP A 693 -7.27 -9.30 -0.73
C ASP A 693 -8.10 -10.19 -1.65
N ASP A 694 -9.20 -10.77 -1.16
CA ASP A 694 -10.21 -11.53 -1.92
C ASP A 694 -11.63 -10.92 -1.79
N ASP A 695 -12.64 -11.60 -2.34
CA ASP A 695 -14.04 -11.12 -2.38
C ASP A 695 -14.84 -11.39 -1.08
N ARG A 696 -14.24 -11.96 -0.05
CA ARG A 696 -14.93 -12.20 1.23
C ARG A 696 -15.11 -10.88 1.97
N LYS A 697 -16.25 -10.78 2.67
CA LYS A 697 -16.53 -9.68 3.61
C LYS A 697 -16.24 -10.09 5.06
N VAL A 698 -16.21 -11.40 5.32
CA VAL A 698 -16.04 -12.00 6.64
C VAL A 698 -15.19 -13.27 6.49
N LEU A 699 -14.32 -13.49 7.46
CA LEU A 699 -13.46 -14.64 7.71
C LEU A 699 -14.11 -15.50 8.79
N HIS A 700 -13.87 -16.82 8.73
CA HIS A 700 -14.19 -17.65 9.89
C HIS A 700 -13.12 -17.41 10.96
N GLU A 701 -13.48 -17.42 12.23
CA GLU A 701 -12.52 -17.34 13.36
C GLU A 701 -11.30 -18.28 13.23
N LYS A 702 -11.48 -19.48 12.64
CA LYS A 702 -10.41 -20.46 12.38
C LYS A 702 -9.40 -20.04 11.30
N ASP A 703 -9.69 -18.98 10.56
CA ASP A 703 -8.79 -18.36 9.60
C ASP A 703 -7.74 -17.48 10.33
N TRP A 704 -7.99 -17.11 11.60
CA TRP A 704 -7.05 -16.43 12.46
C TRP A 704 -6.17 -17.42 13.23
N VAL A 705 -4.90 -17.04 13.41
CA VAL A 705 -3.93 -17.78 14.22
C VAL A 705 -3.69 -16.98 15.48
N ASN A 706 -4.05 -17.55 16.63
CA ASN A 706 -3.80 -17.02 17.96
C ASN A 706 -2.29 -16.72 18.12
N SER A 707 -1.95 -15.50 18.56
CA SER A 707 -0.56 -15.03 18.62
C SER A 707 0.35 -15.83 19.56
N ALA A 708 -0.20 -16.55 20.54
CA ALA A 708 0.58 -17.43 21.42
C ALA A 708 1.21 -18.61 20.68
N ALA A 709 0.69 -19.02 19.51
CA ALA A 709 1.32 -20.03 18.67
C ALA A 709 2.73 -19.59 18.18
N CYS A 710 2.90 -18.28 17.94
CA CYS A 710 4.18 -17.69 17.53
C CYS A 710 5.25 -17.76 18.63
N ALA A 711 4.85 -17.77 19.91
CA ALA A 711 5.75 -17.82 21.06
C ALA A 711 6.64 -19.08 21.10
N SER A 712 6.24 -20.14 20.39
CA SER A 712 7.00 -21.40 20.27
C SER A 712 8.35 -21.28 19.55
N CYS A 713 8.54 -20.22 18.75
CA CYS A 713 9.78 -19.90 18.04
C CYS A 713 10.21 -18.43 18.17
N HIS A 714 9.33 -17.56 18.65
CA HIS A 714 9.54 -16.11 18.77
C HIS A 714 9.28 -15.64 20.21
N SER A 715 9.77 -16.40 21.22
CA SER A 715 9.44 -16.19 22.63
C SER A 715 9.67 -14.74 23.10
N ASP A 716 10.87 -14.19 22.86
CA ASP A 716 11.23 -12.80 23.17
C ASP A 716 10.27 -11.78 22.53
N MET A 717 9.85 -12.00 21.28
CA MET A 717 9.00 -11.05 20.55
C MET A 717 7.55 -11.11 21.04
N PHE A 718 7.07 -12.32 21.39
CA PHE A 718 5.74 -12.50 21.98
C PHE A 718 5.66 -11.87 23.37
N GLU A 719 6.65 -12.09 24.26
CA GLU A 719 6.68 -11.47 25.59
C GLU A 719 6.64 -9.93 25.50
N GLN A 720 7.35 -9.36 24.53
CA GLN A 720 7.34 -7.92 24.26
C GLN A 720 5.97 -7.40 23.80
N TRP A 721 5.28 -8.13 22.92
CA TRP A 721 3.97 -7.75 22.39
C TRP A 721 2.83 -7.99 23.38
N ALA A 722 2.87 -9.08 24.14
CA ALA A 722 1.75 -9.58 24.95
C ALA A 722 1.33 -8.63 26.09
N ASP A 723 2.24 -7.78 26.59
CA ASP A 723 1.94 -6.73 27.57
C ASP A 723 1.84 -5.33 26.94
N SER A 724 2.21 -5.18 25.65
CA SER A 724 2.24 -3.90 24.94
C SER A 724 0.86 -3.23 24.87
N ASN A 725 0.83 -1.96 24.51
CA ASN A 725 -0.44 -1.30 24.17
C ASN A 725 -0.99 -1.76 22.82
N HIS A 726 -0.21 -2.45 21.97
CA HIS A 726 -0.65 -2.89 20.63
C HIS A 726 -1.54 -4.13 20.65
N ARG A 727 -1.36 -5.01 21.64
CA ARG A 727 -2.37 -6.00 22.01
C ARG A 727 -3.59 -5.26 22.54
N LEU A 728 -3.58 -4.85 23.79
CA LEU A 728 -4.80 -4.45 24.51
C LEU A 728 -5.27 -3.00 24.24
N MET A 729 -5.32 -2.55 22.97
CA MET A 729 -5.89 -1.26 22.57
C MET A 729 -7.34 -1.29 22.07
N GLY A 730 -7.86 -2.48 21.73
CA GLY A 730 -9.25 -2.73 21.34
C GLY A 730 -10.21 -2.84 22.54
N GLU A 731 -11.09 -3.84 22.53
CA GLU A 731 -12.17 -4.02 23.51
C GLU A 731 -11.72 -4.08 24.98
N SER A 732 -10.49 -4.52 25.24
CA SER A 732 -9.90 -4.46 26.59
C SER A 732 -9.57 -3.06 27.10
N ASN A 733 -9.49 -2.02 26.26
CA ASN A 733 -9.06 -0.69 26.67
C ASN A 733 -10.24 0.17 27.19
N PRO A 734 -10.30 0.50 28.50
CA PRO A 734 -11.43 1.23 29.08
C PRO A 734 -11.66 2.63 28.47
N TYR A 735 -10.58 3.33 28.13
CA TYR A 735 -10.66 4.66 27.51
C TYR A 735 -11.21 4.58 26.08
N PHE A 736 -10.77 3.58 25.32
CA PHE A 736 -11.29 3.33 23.97
C PHE A 736 -12.77 2.97 23.99
N MET A 737 -13.18 2.02 24.84
CA MET A 737 -14.57 1.54 24.89
C MET A 737 -15.56 2.63 25.24
N VAL A 738 -15.23 3.54 26.17
CA VAL A 738 -16.09 4.68 26.50
C VAL A 738 -16.18 5.67 25.34
N VAL A 739 -15.05 6.00 24.68
CA VAL A 739 -15.04 6.91 23.53
C VAL A 739 -15.79 6.32 22.33
N LYS A 740 -15.58 5.03 22.02
CA LYS A 740 -16.33 4.29 20.99
C LYS A 740 -17.82 4.25 21.30
N SER A 741 -18.21 4.01 22.55
CA SER A 741 -19.62 4.03 22.95
C SER A 741 -20.27 5.41 22.76
N VAL A 742 -19.57 6.50 23.09
CA VAL A 742 -20.04 7.86 22.79
C VAL A 742 -20.20 8.04 21.28
N ALA A 743 -19.19 7.65 20.49
CA ALA A 743 -19.20 7.77 19.04
C ALA A 743 -20.38 7.00 18.39
N GLU A 744 -20.64 5.76 18.81
CA GLU A 744 -21.77 4.96 18.33
C GLU A 744 -23.13 5.56 18.73
N GLN A 745 -23.22 6.20 19.91
CA GLN A 745 -24.43 6.88 20.37
C GLN A 745 -24.70 8.19 19.61
N THR A 746 -23.67 8.90 19.16
CA THR A 746 -23.82 10.20 18.47
C THR A 746 -23.83 10.11 16.94
N GLU A 747 -23.10 9.15 16.35
CA GLU A 747 -22.87 9.03 14.90
C GLU A 747 -23.43 7.72 14.30
N GLY A 748 -23.85 6.77 15.15
CA GLY A 748 -24.35 5.46 14.77
C GLY A 748 -23.29 4.34 14.76
N LYS A 749 -23.74 3.08 14.84
CA LYS A 749 -22.87 1.90 15.00
C LYS A 749 -21.82 1.71 13.91
N GLU A 750 -22.13 2.06 12.66
CA GLU A 750 -21.18 1.98 11.56
C GLU A 750 -20.01 2.96 11.71
N PHE A 751 -20.19 4.09 12.43
CA PHE A 751 -19.08 4.97 12.78
C PHE A 751 -18.12 4.29 13.77
N GLY A 752 -18.63 3.44 14.68
CA GLY A 752 -17.81 2.63 15.58
C GLY A 752 -16.80 1.72 14.85
N LYS A 753 -17.09 1.33 13.60
CA LYS A 753 -16.15 0.58 12.75
C LYS A 753 -14.95 1.42 12.30
N TRP A 754 -15.06 2.75 12.19
CA TRP A 754 -13.89 3.59 11.94
C TRP A 754 -12.81 3.36 13.00
N CYS A 755 -13.22 3.39 14.27
CA CYS A 755 -12.38 3.20 15.43
C CYS A 755 -11.71 1.82 15.43
N LEU A 756 -12.49 0.77 15.15
CA LEU A 756 -12.00 -0.62 15.06
C LEU A 756 -10.94 -0.81 13.95
N GLY A 757 -10.93 -0.01 12.88
CA GLY A 757 -9.96 -0.13 11.79
C GLY A 757 -8.51 -0.04 12.26
N CYS A 758 -8.24 0.83 13.24
CA CYS A 758 -6.91 0.97 13.83
C CYS A 758 -6.76 0.21 15.16
N HIS A 759 -7.83 0.16 15.96
CA HIS A 759 -7.77 -0.38 17.33
C HIS A 759 -7.94 -1.88 17.42
N GLU A 760 -8.68 -2.50 16.50
CA GLU A 760 -9.04 -3.93 16.54
C GLU A 760 -9.43 -4.45 15.14
N PRO A 761 -8.49 -4.45 14.18
CA PRO A 761 -8.79 -4.67 12.77
C PRO A 761 -9.29 -6.09 12.45
N GLN A 762 -9.04 -7.08 13.31
CA GLN A 762 -9.55 -8.45 13.15
C GLN A 762 -11.08 -8.52 13.18
N GLU A 763 -11.73 -7.72 14.03
CA GLU A 763 -13.20 -7.71 14.20
C GLU A 763 -13.92 -7.04 13.02
N GLN A 764 -13.20 -6.31 12.16
CA GLN A 764 -13.75 -5.81 10.88
C GLN A 764 -14.12 -6.92 9.91
N PHE A 765 -13.44 -8.06 10.02
CA PHE A 765 -13.56 -9.21 9.14
C PHE A 765 -14.04 -10.46 9.87
N THR A 766 -14.50 -10.37 11.10
CA THR A 766 -14.99 -11.53 11.87
C THR A 766 -16.50 -11.39 12.05
N GLU A 767 -17.22 -12.49 12.30
CA GLU A 767 -18.65 -12.41 12.61
C GLU A 767 -18.84 -11.61 13.92
N PRO A 768 -19.75 -10.62 13.99
CA PRO A 768 -19.85 -9.74 15.15
C PRO A 768 -20.11 -10.51 16.45
N LYS A 769 -19.11 -10.54 17.33
CA LYS A 769 -19.22 -11.11 18.68
C LYS A 769 -19.87 -10.10 19.64
N ALA A 770 -20.36 -10.61 20.76
CA ALA A 770 -20.55 -9.77 21.93
C ALA A 770 -19.18 -9.57 22.58
N ALA A 771 -18.86 -8.33 22.97
CA ALA A 771 -17.62 -8.02 23.67
C ALA A 771 -17.41 -8.96 24.87
N PRO A 772 -16.17 -9.41 25.14
CA PRO A 772 -15.89 -10.40 26.17
C PRO A 772 -16.37 -9.91 27.54
N GLN A 773 -16.93 -10.82 28.35
CA GLN A 773 -17.42 -10.49 29.69
C GLN A 773 -16.28 -10.12 30.65
N ASP A 774 -15.07 -10.63 30.38
CA ASP A 774 -13.87 -10.43 31.19
C ASP A 774 -12.80 -9.69 30.35
N ALA A 775 -12.65 -8.38 30.56
CA ALA A 775 -11.64 -7.58 29.86
C ALA A 775 -10.22 -7.82 30.42
N HIS A 776 -9.26 -8.15 29.55
CA HIS A 776 -7.89 -8.53 29.88
C HIS A 776 -6.92 -7.36 30.19
N MET A 777 -7.39 -6.12 30.42
CA MET A 777 -6.51 -4.94 30.60
C MET A 777 -5.40 -5.09 31.66
N PHE A 778 -5.68 -5.86 32.71
CA PHE A 778 -4.80 -6.13 33.86
C PHE A 778 -4.01 -7.45 33.74
N GLU A 779 -4.26 -8.23 32.68
CA GLU A 779 -3.61 -9.52 32.42
C GLU A 779 -2.14 -9.34 32.01
N LYS A 780 -1.33 -10.39 32.16
CA LYS A 780 0.12 -10.33 31.96
C LYS A 780 0.59 -11.57 31.19
N GLY A 781 1.47 -11.35 30.21
CA GLY A 781 2.15 -12.41 29.48
C GLY A 781 1.28 -13.22 28.52
N GLY A 782 0.08 -12.76 28.16
CA GLY A 782 -0.79 -13.45 27.20
C GLY A 782 -1.48 -14.68 27.77
N ALA A 783 -1.84 -14.65 29.05
CA ALA A 783 -2.40 -15.80 29.75
C ALA A 783 -3.72 -16.31 29.12
N SER A 784 -4.61 -15.41 28.69
CA SER A 784 -5.83 -15.81 27.97
C SER A 784 -5.52 -16.45 26.62
N LEU A 785 -4.55 -15.92 25.88
CA LEU A 785 -4.12 -16.43 24.58
C LEU A 785 -3.56 -17.86 24.70
N PHE A 786 -2.76 -18.14 25.73
CA PHE A 786 -2.26 -19.50 25.99
C PHE A 786 -3.39 -20.47 26.39
N ASP A 787 -4.33 -20.04 27.23
CA ASP A 787 -5.49 -20.86 27.64
C ASP A 787 -6.42 -21.17 26.46
N ALA A 788 -6.68 -20.19 25.58
CA ALA A 788 -7.41 -20.38 24.34
C ALA A 788 -6.69 -21.35 23.39
N LEU A 789 -5.36 -21.19 23.23
CA LEU A 789 -4.54 -22.08 22.40
C LEU A 789 -4.53 -23.52 22.93
N GLU A 790 -4.38 -23.74 24.25
CA GLU A 790 -4.43 -25.08 24.86
C GLU A 790 -5.80 -25.75 24.67
N LYS A 791 -6.88 -24.97 24.72
CA LYS A 791 -8.26 -25.44 24.49
C LYS A 791 -8.63 -25.60 23.02
N GLY A 792 -7.76 -25.20 22.08
CA GLY A 792 -8.05 -25.17 20.65
C GLY A 792 -9.18 -24.20 20.28
N VAL A 793 -9.38 -23.15 21.07
CA VAL A 793 -10.38 -22.10 20.84
C VAL A 793 -9.79 -21.07 19.88
N PRO A 794 -10.43 -20.79 18.73
CA PRO A 794 -10.05 -19.68 17.86
C PRO A 794 -10.20 -18.36 18.62
N ASP A 795 -9.13 -17.55 18.61
CA ASP A 795 -9.06 -16.29 19.33
C ASP A 795 -8.68 -15.17 18.34
N SER A 796 -9.56 -14.19 18.19
CA SER A 796 -9.28 -12.97 17.43
C SER A 796 -8.53 -12.01 18.35
N ASP A 797 -7.21 -12.23 18.49
CA ASP A 797 -6.31 -11.54 19.44
C ASP A 797 -6.76 -10.09 19.69
N GLU A 798 -7.06 -9.74 20.96
CA GLU A 798 -7.51 -8.38 21.29
C GLU A 798 -6.54 -7.32 20.75
N GLY A 799 -7.12 -6.29 20.12
CA GLY A 799 -6.44 -5.24 19.36
C GLY A 799 -5.65 -5.72 18.14
N THR A 800 -4.33 -5.48 18.06
CA THR A 800 -3.52 -5.84 16.86
C THR A 800 -2.66 -7.09 17.09
N GLY A 801 -3.12 -8.23 16.57
CA GLY A 801 -2.45 -9.54 16.65
C GLY A 801 -1.23 -9.69 15.74
N CYS A 802 -0.35 -10.64 16.07
CA CYS A 802 0.84 -10.96 15.28
C CYS A 802 0.48 -11.37 13.85
N LEU A 803 -0.53 -12.23 13.65
CA LEU A 803 -0.96 -12.64 12.31
C LEU A 803 -1.42 -11.44 11.48
N PHE A 804 -2.22 -10.54 12.06
CA PHE A 804 -2.72 -9.35 11.38
C PHE A 804 -1.56 -8.49 10.85
N CYS A 805 -0.67 -8.04 11.73
CA CYS A 805 0.45 -7.16 11.33
C CYS A 805 1.37 -7.82 10.30
N HIS A 806 1.63 -9.13 10.45
CA HIS A 806 2.51 -9.88 9.53
C HIS A 806 1.82 -10.39 8.26
N ARG A 807 0.54 -10.08 8.06
CA ARG A 807 -0.23 -10.44 6.86
C ARG A 807 -0.91 -9.26 6.18
N ILE A 808 -0.57 -8.03 6.57
CA ILE A 808 -0.75 -6.85 5.72
C ILE A 808 0.10 -7.07 4.45
N THR A 809 -0.56 -7.23 3.30
CA THR A 809 0.10 -7.43 2.00
C THR A 809 0.25 -6.14 1.21
N ARG A 810 -0.52 -5.09 1.54
CA ARG A 810 -0.51 -3.80 0.86
C ARG A 810 -0.88 -2.65 1.80
N ILE A 811 -0.33 -1.46 1.54
CA ILE A 811 -0.78 -0.19 2.12
C ILE A 811 -1.55 0.55 1.02
N GLU A 812 -2.79 0.98 1.28
CA GLU A 812 -3.71 1.43 0.22
C GLU A 812 -3.59 2.90 -0.19
N ALA A 813 -3.00 3.75 0.65
CA ALA A 813 -2.85 5.16 0.31
C ALA A 813 -1.71 5.37 -0.67
N ALA A 814 -2.05 5.47 -1.96
CA ALA A 814 -1.23 6.04 -3.02
C ALA A 814 0.14 5.38 -3.32
N MET A 815 0.56 4.34 -2.59
CA MET A 815 1.62 3.37 -2.91
C MET A 815 2.99 3.92 -3.39
N GLY A 816 3.44 4.97 -2.70
CA GLY A 816 4.81 5.43 -2.77
C GLY A 816 5.20 6.14 -1.48
N LYS A 817 5.90 7.26 -1.60
CA LYS A 817 6.34 8.13 -0.48
C LYS A 817 5.19 8.83 0.26
N THR A 818 3.94 8.45 -0.01
CA THR A 818 2.71 9.08 0.46
C THR A 818 2.12 8.30 1.64
N ALA A 819 1.58 9.04 2.62
CA ALA A 819 1.15 8.47 3.88
C ALA A 819 -0.25 7.82 3.83
N GLY A 820 -0.39 6.69 4.52
CA GLY A 820 -1.65 6.09 4.93
C GLY A 820 -2.49 6.97 5.86
N THR A 821 -3.79 6.67 5.92
CA THR A 821 -4.77 7.15 6.92
C THR A 821 -5.87 6.10 7.17
N ASN A 822 -6.56 6.17 8.33
CA ASN A 822 -7.74 5.37 8.70
C ASN A 822 -7.68 3.86 8.34
N ALA A 823 -6.56 3.21 8.66
CA ALA A 823 -6.27 1.79 8.41
C ALA A 823 -6.37 1.38 6.94
N SER A 824 -5.79 2.18 6.04
CA SER A 824 -5.62 1.87 4.61
C SER A 824 -4.66 0.68 4.39
N PHE A 825 -5.15 -0.53 4.62
CA PHE A 825 -4.44 -1.80 4.42
C PHE A 825 -5.24 -2.76 3.53
N THR A 826 -4.53 -3.57 2.75
CA THR A 826 -5.05 -4.88 2.30
C THR A 826 -4.35 -5.99 3.08
N VAL A 827 -5.13 -6.97 3.53
CA VAL A 827 -4.70 -8.08 4.39
C VAL A 827 -5.03 -9.41 3.72
N ASN A 828 -4.10 -10.36 3.74
CA ASN A 828 -4.36 -11.74 3.29
C ASN A 828 -4.13 -12.71 4.46
N VAL A 829 -5.15 -13.24 5.12
CA VAL A 829 -4.92 -14.22 6.21
C VAL A 829 -4.69 -15.67 5.72
N LYS A 830 -5.13 -16.03 4.50
CA LYS A 830 -5.19 -17.43 4.03
C LYS A 830 -4.05 -17.88 3.13
N ASP A 831 -3.81 -17.16 2.04
CA ASP A 831 -2.93 -17.64 0.97
C ASP A 831 -1.48 -17.33 1.34
N ARG A 832 -0.91 -18.25 2.13
CA ARG A 832 0.50 -18.27 2.52
C ARG A 832 1.14 -19.60 2.11
N GLU A 833 2.44 -19.59 1.87
CA GLU A 833 3.18 -20.81 1.57
C GLU A 833 3.41 -21.60 2.85
N GLN A 834 2.59 -22.62 3.09
CA GLN A 834 2.62 -23.43 4.31
C GLN A 834 3.55 -24.65 4.20
N TYR A 835 3.96 -25.20 5.35
CA TYR A 835 4.64 -26.49 5.47
C TYR A 835 3.65 -27.65 5.70
N ILE A 836 4.06 -28.88 5.36
CA ILE A 836 3.23 -30.05 5.64
C ILE A 836 3.11 -30.21 7.15
N PHE A 837 1.86 -30.26 7.62
CA PHE A 837 1.46 -30.28 9.04
C PHE A 837 1.73 -28.99 9.83
N GLU A 838 1.90 -27.83 9.18
CA GLU A 838 1.99 -26.53 9.87
C GLU A 838 0.78 -26.29 10.79
N ASP A 839 -0.43 -26.30 10.24
CA ASP A 839 -1.68 -26.05 10.98
C ASP A 839 -2.40 -27.35 11.39
N ASN A 840 -1.67 -28.37 11.90
CA ASN A 840 -2.28 -29.65 12.28
C ASN A 840 -2.53 -29.78 13.79
N ASP A 841 -3.76 -30.07 14.21
CA ASP A 841 -4.13 -30.23 15.63
C ASP A 841 -3.34 -31.33 16.38
N ASN A 842 -2.73 -32.30 15.67
CA ASN A 842 -1.94 -33.34 16.30
C ASN A 842 -0.53 -32.83 16.65
N ALA A 843 -0.23 -32.72 17.95
CA ALA A 843 1.04 -32.21 18.45
C ALA A 843 2.30 -32.84 17.84
N LEU A 844 2.29 -34.14 17.46
CA LEU A 844 3.44 -34.77 16.80
C LEU A 844 3.58 -34.31 15.34
N LEU A 845 2.47 -34.17 14.63
CA LEU A 845 2.47 -33.67 13.24
C LEU A 845 2.82 -32.18 13.20
N HIS A 846 2.23 -31.37 14.08
CA HIS A 846 2.60 -29.96 14.25
C HIS A 846 4.09 -29.78 14.58
N TRP A 847 4.64 -30.63 15.47
CA TRP A 847 6.08 -30.65 15.74
C TRP A 847 6.89 -30.91 14.46
N VAL A 848 6.47 -31.82 13.58
CA VAL A 848 7.11 -32.05 12.26
C VAL A 848 6.98 -30.83 11.35
N GLY A 849 5.84 -30.13 11.35
CA GLY A 849 5.68 -28.82 10.69
C GLY A 849 6.72 -27.81 11.15
N ASN A 850 6.80 -27.59 12.46
CA ASN A 850 7.74 -26.65 13.08
C ASN A 850 9.22 -27.01 12.82
N ARG A 851 9.58 -28.29 12.68
CA ARG A 851 10.94 -28.68 12.28
C ARG A 851 11.26 -28.34 10.82
N GLN A 852 10.28 -28.41 9.92
CA GLN A 852 10.48 -28.01 8.52
C GLN A 852 10.66 -26.50 8.38
N ILE A 853 9.87 -25.69 9.10
CA ILE A 853 10.05 -24.22 9.20
C ILE A 853 11.48 -23.91 9.66
N ASN A 854 11.92 -24.51 10.77
CA ASN A 854 13.28 -24.34 11.30
C ASN A 854 14.40 -24.84 10.36
N ALA A 855 14.10 -25.72 9.40
CA ALA A 855 15.06 -26.23 8.43
C ALA A 855 15.23 -25.34 7.19
N LYS A 856 14.15 -24.66 6.74
CA LYS A 856 14.16 -23.79 5.56
C LYS A 856 13.37 -22.48 5.79
N PRO A 857 13.75 -21.63 6.76
CA PRO A 857 12.90 -20.53 7.26
C PRO A 857 12.52 -19.45 6.23
N ASP A 858 13.18 -19.37 5.08
CA ASP A 858 12.96 -18.30 4.10
C ASP A 858 11.53 -18.25 3.52
N VAL A 859 10.84 -19.38 3.42
CA VAL A 859 9.45 -19.43 2.90
C VAL A 859 8.46 -18.92 3.95
N HIS A 860 8.66 -19.29 5.22
CA HIS A 860 7.94 -18.67 6.34
C HIS A 860 8.22 -17.15 6.38
N ALA A 861 9.49 -16.73 6.30
CA ALA A 861 9.83 -15.30 6.31
C ALA A 861 9.17 -14.49 5.17
N LYS A 862 9.11 -15.04 3.94
CA LYS A 862 8.38 -14.42 2.81
C LYS A 862 6.86 -14.42 3.00
N SER A 863 6.33 -15.45 3.65
CA SER A 863 4.89 -15.55 3.97
C SER A 863 4.44 -14.57 5.06
N TYR A 864 5.35 -14.06 5.88
CA TYR A 864 5.02 -13.20 7.03
C TYR A 864 5.77 -11.85 7.02
N SER A 865 6.31 -11.43 5.87
CA SER A 865 7.05 -10.16 5.76
C SER A 865 7.00 -9.57 4.35
N GLN A 866 6.66 -8.28 4.26
CA GLN A 866 6.72 -7.52 3.01
C GLN A 866 7.89 -6.52 3.03
N PRO A 867 8.42 -6.09 1.86
CA PRO A 867 9.52 -5.13 1.80
C PRO A 867 9.26 -3.82 2.57
N PHE A 868 8.01 -3.34 2.59
CA PHE A 868 7.62 -2.11 3.26
C PHE A 868 7.55 -2.21 4.79
N TYR A 869 7.75 -3.38 5.42
CA TYR A 869 7.73 -3.52 6.89
C TYR A 869 8.90 -2.81 7.61
N LYS A 870 9.82 -2.20 6.85
CA LYS A 870 10.91 -1.35 7.36
C LYS A 870 10.64 0.14 7.18
N ASP A 871 9.53 0.50 6.53
CA ASP A 871 9.16 1.87 6.20
C ASP A 871 8.24 2.46 7.28
N SER A 872 8.45 3.74 7.61
CA SER A 872 7.54 4.53 8.45
C SER A 872 6.12 4.59 7.87
N ALA A 873 5.95 4.40 6.56
CA ALA A 873 4.66 4.34 5.88
C ALA A 873 3.73 3.26 6.48
N LEU A 874 4.26 2.13 6.97
CA LEU A 874 3.47 1.11 7.67
C LEU A 874 2.76 1.66 8.91
N CYS A 875 3.38 2.58 9.64
CA CYS A 875 2.79 3.19 10.82
C CYS A 875 1.74 4.25 10.46
N SER A 876 1.89 4.90 9.31
CA SER A 876 1.09 6.07 8.92
C SER A 876 -0.41 5.79 8.76
N THR A 877 -0.76 4.59 8.29
CA THR A 877 -2.15 4.10 8.14
C THR A 877 -2.98 4.21 9.42
N CYS A 878 -2.38 4.01 10.60
CA CYS A 878 -3.03 4.16 11.90
C CYS A 878 -2.61 5.43 12.65
N HIS A 879 -1.39 5.93 12.42
CA HIS A 879 -0.85 7.13 13.10
C HIS A 879 -1.07 8.45 12.35
N ASN A 880 -1.80 8.42 11.24
CA ASN A 880 -2.53 9.55 10.68
C ASN A 880 -4.02 9.21 10.65
N GLU A 881 -4.84 10.18 11.05
CA GLU A 881 -6.26 10.00 11.29
C GLU A 881 -7.01 11.22 10.74
N VAL A 882 -7.99 10.97 9.88
CA VAL A 882 -8.88 11.98 9.33
C VAL A 882 -10.33 11.63 9.68
N ALA A 883 -11.11 12.61 10.14
CA ALA A 883 -12.51 12.38 10.43
C ALA A 883 -13.28 11.97 9.15
N PRO A 884 -14.09 10.90 9.17
CA PRO A 884 -14.93 10.53 8.04
C PRO A 884 -15.84 11.68 7.60
N GLY A 885 -16.03 11.83 6.30
CA GLY A 885 -16.85 12.90 5.71
C GLY A 885 -16.20 14.29 5.71
N THR A 886 -15.95 14.90 6.88
CA THR A 886 -15.38 16.25 6.98
C THR A 886 -13.90 16.32 6.61
N GLY A 887 -13.19 15.19 6.65
CA GLY A 887 -11.77 15.09 6.30
C GLY A 887 -10.85 15.88 7.23
N SER A 888 -11.33 16.32 8.39
CA SER A 888 -10.53 17.06 9.36
C SER A 888 -9.40 16.19 9.88
N VAL A 889 -8.16 16.68 9.79
CA VAL A 889 -6.97 15.96 10.24
C VAL A 889 -6.89 15.97 11.77
N ILE A 890 -7.28 14.86 12.40
CA ILE A 890 -7.26 14.67 13.86
C ILE A 890 -5.82 14.42 14.33
N VAL A 891 -5.15 13.48 13.66
CA VAL A 891 -3.77 13.07 13.94
C VAL A 891 -2.96 13.06 12.65
N ASN A 892 -1.72 13.54 12.72
CA ASN A 892 -0.80 13.57 11.57
C ASN A 892 0.63 13.29 12.03
N THR A 893 0.83 12.23 12.81
CA THR A 893 2.13 11.94 13.44
C THR A 893 3.19 11.66 12.38
N TYR A 894 2.83 10.95 11.31
CA TYR A 894 3.74 10.72 10.19
C TYR A 894 4.02 12.00 9.42
N GLY A 895 3.04 12.87 9.15
CA GLY A 895 3.28 14.14 8.44
C GLY A 895 4.00 15.21 9.28
N GLU A 896 4.05 15.05 10.60
CA GLU A 896 4.98 15.77 11.49
C GLU A 896 6.39 15.21 11.33
N TRP A 897 6.58 13.88 11.37
CA TRP A 897 7.86 13.20 11.17
C TRP A 897 8.48 13.44 9.79
N GLU A 898 7.69 13.34 8.73
CA GLU A 898 8.10 13.48 7.33
C GLU A 898 8.77 14.84 7.05
N LYS A 899 8.38 15.88 7.80
CA LYS A 899 8.87 17.26 7.66
C LYS A 899 10.06 17.58 8.56
N SER A 900 10.43 16.68 9.45
CA SER A 900 11.51 16.86 10.41
C SER A 900 12.87 16.44 9.86
N SER A 901 13.94 16.81 10.57
CA SER A 901 15.31 16.37 10.30
C SER A 901 15.51 14.85 10.45
N TYR A 902 14.57 14.14 11.09
CA TYR A 902 14.59 12.69 11.30
C TYR A 902 14.20 11.93 10.02
N ASN A 903 13.45 12.55 9.10
CA ASN A 903 13.21 12.00 7.76
C ASN A 903 14.28 12.51 6.78
N ASN A 904 15.45 11.88 6.80
CA ASN A 904 16.59 12.28 5.99
C ASN A 904 17.20 11.09 5.22
N PRO A 905 16.51 10.53 4.21
CA PRO A 905 16.99 9.37 3.47
C PRO A 905 18.31 9.60 2.71
N ALA A 906 18.77 10.85 2.58
CA ALA A 906 20.07 11.20 2.00
C ALA A 906 21.25 11.06 2.99
N ASP A 907 20.99 11.07 4.30
CA ASP A 907 22.00 10.92 5.37
C ASP A 907 21.54 9.87 6.39
N PRO A 908 21.93 8.59 6.23
CA PRO A 908 21.56 7.51 7.14
C PRO A 908 21.97 7.71 8.61
N SER A 909 22.89 8.64 8.92
CA SER A 909 23.23 8.96 10.31
C SER A 909 22.17 9.84 11.00
N LYS A 910 21.37 10.56 10.21
CA LYS A 910 20.27 11.44 10.65
C LYS A 910 18.90 10.84 10.37
N ASN A 911 18.79 9.90 9.45
CA ASN A 911 17.55 9.20 9.17
C ASN A 911 17.14 8.29 10.34
N ARG A 912 16.05 8.66 11.03
CA ARG A 912 15.45 7.91 12.14
C ARG A 912 13.99 7.63 11.81
N THR A 913 13.68 6.41 11.40
CA THR A 913 12.32 5.97 11.09
C THR A 913 11.51 5.70 12.37
N CYS A 914 10.18 5.64 12.25
CA CYS A 914 9.29 5.28 13.36
C CYS A 914 9.73 3.97 14.05
N ILE A 915 10.08 2.96 13.24
CA ILE A 915 10.55 1.64 13.69
C ILE A 915 11.87 1.76 14.46
N SER A 916 12.81 2.61 14.00
CA SER A 916 14.11 2.77 14.66
C SER A 916 14.06 3.40 16.05
N CYS A 917 12.96 4.08 16.40
CA CYS A 917 12.76 4.68 17.72
C CYS A 917 11.75 3.90 18.59
N HIS A 918 10.66 3.40 18.02
CA HIS A 918 9.55 2.78 18.77
C HIS A 918 9.57 1.24 18.81
N MET A 919 10.40 0.61 17.98
CA MET A 919 10.55 -0.86 17.89
C MET A 919 12.01 -1.26 18.11
N MET A 920 12.64 -0.72 19.15
CA MET A 920 14.03 -0.99 19.51
C MET A 920 14.18 -1.59 20.91
N ALA A 921 15.31 -2.24 21.19
CA ALA A 921 15.52 -2.95 22.45
C ALA A 921 15.87 -2.09 23.67
N ASP A 922 16.32 -0.84 23.45
CA ASP A 922 16.81 0.06 24.50
C ASP A 922 16.64 1.52 24.08
N VAL A 923 15.60 2.19 24.59
CA VAL A 923 15.25 3.58 24.21
C VAL A 923 16.31 4.61 24.58
N GLN A 924 17.26 4.29 25.47
CA GLN A 924 18.38 5.19 25.79
C GLN A 924 19.45 5.20 24.69
N LYS A 925 19.38 4.26 23.74
CA LYS A 925 20.34 4.08 22.64
C LYS A 925 19.74 4.40 21.27
N ILE A 926 18.71 5.25 21.20
CA ILE A 926 18.06 5.64 19.93
C ILE A 926 19.13 6.09 18.94
N GLY A 927 19.21 5.37 17.82
CA GLY A 927 20.16 5.65 16.75
C GLY A 927 21.49 4.90 16.80
N GLU A 928 21.72 4.10 17.83
CA GLU A 928 22.74 3.04 17.86
C GLU A 928 22.14 1.68 17.45
N ASN A 929 22.98 0.74 17.07
CA ASN A 929 22.57 -0.64 16.79
C ASN A 929 22.60 -1.46 18.09
N VAL A 930 21.49 -2.10 18.46
CA VAL A 930 21.41 -2.99 19.62
C VAL A 930 21.32 -4.45 19.16
N PRO A 931 22.37 -5.27 19.31
CA PRO A 931 22.36 -6.64 18.84
C PRO A 931 21.36 -7.52 19.59
N GLY A 932 20.70 -8.43 18.87
CA GLY A 932 19.72 -9.36 19.46
C GLY A 932 19.19 -10.38 18.47
N ILE A 933 18.30 -11.25 18.95
CA ILE A 933 17.61 -12.27 18.13
C ILE A 933 16.13 -11.93 17.99
N SER A 934 15.50 -12.32 16.88
CA SER A 934 14.03 -12.22 16.71
C SER A 934 13.34 -13.58 16.69
N THR A 935 14.11 -14.66 16.82
CA THR A 935 13.68 -16.06 16.75
C THR A 935 14.60 -16.85 17.66
N ASP A 936 14.08 -17.79 18.43
CA ASP A 936 14.81 -18.53 19.46
C ASP A 936 15.97 -19.30 18.81
N GLY A 937 17.21 -19.08 19.29
CA GLY A 937 18.40 -19.65 18.65
C GLY A 937 18.62 -19.22 17.19
N GLY A 938 18.01 -18.12 16.74
CA GLY A 938 18.19 -17.54 15.41
C GLY A 938 19.55 -16.85 15.23
N LYS A 939 19.76 -16.25 14.05
CA LYS A 939 20.92 -15.37 13.83
C LYS A 939 20.81 -14.13 14.73
N VAL A 940 21.89 -13.78 15.43
CA VAL A 940 22.04 -12.45 16.04
C VAL A 940 22.06 -11.42 14.91
N LYS A 941 21.11 -10.49 14.96
CA LYS A 941 21.05 -9.31 14.10
C LYS A 941 21.90 -8.20 14.73
N ASP A 942 22.55 -7.39 13.91
CA ASP A 942 23.36 -6.27 14.40
C ASP A 942 22.49 -5.21 15.10
N ASN A 943 21.27 -5.02 14.61
CA ASN A 943 20.19 -4.30 15.30
C ASN A 943 18.92 -5.16 15.30
N VAL A 944 18.34 -5.41 16.47
CA VAL A 944 17.08 -6.16 16.62
C VAL A 944 15.88 -5.21 16.64
N VAL A 945 14.83 -5.59 15.92
CA VAL A 945 13.52 -4.92 15.96
C VAL A 945 12.67 -5.61 17.01
N THR A 946 12.10 -4.85 17.95
CA THR A 946 11.32 -5.34 19.10
C THR A 946 9.83 -5.01 18.97
N HIS A 947 8.99 -5.75 19.68
CA HIS A 947 7.53 -5.63 19.59
C HIS A 947 6.90 -5.01 20.86
N GLN A 948 7.66 -4.15 21.54
CA GLN A 948 7.20 -3.43 22.74
C GLN A 948 6.35 -2.20 22.39
N PHE A 949 6.54 -1.65 21.18
CA PHE A 949 5.87 -0.46 20.66
C PHE A 949 5.93 0.72 21.65
N THR A 950 7.13 1.01 22.15
CA THR A 950 7.32 1.96 23.25
C THR A 950 6.90 3.36 22.84
N GLY A 951 5.97 3.94 23.59
CA GLY A 951 5.43 5.27 23.37
C GLY A 951 5.03 5.93 24.68
N ALA A 952 4.25 7.02 24.61
CA ALA A 952 3.94 7.86 25.77
C ALA A 952 2.98 7.22 26.82
N ASN A 953 2.30 6.11 26.52
CA ASN A 953 1.31 5.51 27.43
C ASN A 953 1.96 4.59 28.49
N HIS A 954 2.67 5.20 29.44
CA HIS A 954 3.27 4.53 30.59
C HIS A 954 2.22 3.98 31.57
N HIS A 955 1.02 4.56 31.63
CA HIS A 955 -0.03 4.19 32.59
C HIS A 955 -0.64 2.83 32.26
N LEU A 956 -1.27 2.67 31.08
CA LEU A 956 -1.95 1.40 30.76
C LEU A 956 -0.97 0.24 30.70
N VAL A 957 0.20 0.45 30.08
CA VAL A 957 1.24 -0.59 30.03
C VAL A 957 1.76 -0.93 31.44
N GLY A 958 1.82 0.04 32.35
CA GLY A 958 2.25 -0.15 33.75
C GLY A 958 1.30 -0.98 34.61
N LEU A 959 0.02 -1.06 34.26
CA LEU A 959 -0.94 -1.98 34.92
C LEU A 959 -0.48 -3.45 34.79
N ARG A 960 0.20 -3.76 33.68
CA ARG A 960 0.67 -5.10 33.33
C ARG A 960 2.16 -5.25 33.61
N ASN A 961 2.98 -4.40 33.00
CA ASN A 961 4.42 -4.55 32.91
C ASN A 961 5.17 -3.27 33.31
N LYS A 962 5.79 -3.30 34.50
CA LYS A 962 6.54 -2.16 35.05
C LYS A 962 7.74 -1.78 34.19
N LYS A 963 8.45 -2.76 33.58
CA LYS A 963 9.60 -2.50 32.72
C LYS A 963 9.20 -1.71 31.47
N LEU A 964 8.09 -2.08 30.82
CA LEU A 964 7.59 -1.33 29.66
C LEU A 964 7.11 0.08 30.05
N SER A 965 6.56 0.25 31.26
CA SER A 965 6.21 1.56 31.82
C SER A 965 7.46 2.44 32.06
N GLU A 966 8.52 1.86 32.64
CA GLU A 966 9.81 2.52 32.83
C GLU A 966 10.43 2.93 31.48
N MET A 967 10.42 2.07 30.46
CA MET A 967 10.86 2.42 29.10
C MET A 967 10.03 3.54 28.46
N SER A 968 8.70 3.56 28.69
CA SER A 968 7.85 4.69 28.27
C SER A 968 8.22 6.01 28.94
N ILE A 969 8.58 5.98 30.23
CA ILE A 969 9.02 7.16 30.99
C ILE A 969 10.41 7.61 30.55
N GLU A 970 11.32 6.69 30.25
CA GLU A 970 12.65 6.99 29.72
C GLU A 970 12.57 7.65 28.34
N LEU A 971 11.75 7.11 27.42
CA LEU A 971 11.49 7.71 26.10
C LEU A 971 10.90 9.13 26.21
N LEU A 972 10.02 9.35 27.20
CA LEU A 972 9.49 10.68 27.50
C LEU A 972 10.61 11.63 28.00
N ARG A 973 11.54 11.15 28.82
CA ARG A 973 12.67 11.94 29.33
C ARG A 973 13.72 12.28 28.27
N THR A 974 13.89 11.46 27.24
CA THR A 974 14.77 11.78 26.11
C THR A 974 14.18 12.83 25.15
N ALA A 975 12.89 13.14 25.24
CA ALA A 975 12.20 13.91 24.21
C ALA A 975 12.49 15.42 24.23
N ALA A 976 12.70 16.01 25.41
CA ALA A 976 12.72 17.47 25.57
C ALA A 976 13.79 18.00 26.54
N GLU A 977 14.25 19.21 26.26
CA GLU A 977 15.18 19.98 27.11
C GLU A 977 14.52 21.29 27.59
N LEU A 978 14.95 21.75 28.76
CA LEU A 978 14.52 23.02 29.36
C LEU A 978 15.68 24.01 29.44
N GLU A 979 15.40 25.27 29.09
CA GLU A 979 16.26 26.42 29.39
C GLU A 979 15.43 27.50 30.08
N SER A 980 16.04 28.30 30.96
CA SER A 980 15.38 29.47 31.54
C SER A 980 16.28 30.70 31.53
N TYR A 981 15.68 31.87 31.32
CA TYR A 981 16.35 33.17 31.33
C TYR A 981 15.35 34.28 31.63
N ILE A 982 15.85 35.45 32.03
CA ILE A 982 15.05 36.67 32.12
C ILE A 982 15.14 37.42 30.79
N ASP A 983 14.00 37.83 30.22
CA ASP A 983 13.96 38.59 28.96
C ASP A 983 14.28 40.09 29.17
N GLY A 984 14.42 40.82 28.06
CA GLY A 984 14.66 42.27 28.09
C GLY A 984 13.52 43.11 28.71
N ASN A 985 12.39 42.50 29.08
CA ASN A 985 11.27 43.13 29.76
C ASN A 985 11.18 42.70 31.25
N GLY A 986 12.16 41.95 31.77
CA GLY A 986 12.18 41.47 33.15
C GLY A 986 11.26 40.27 33.43
N LYS A 987 10.75 39.58 32.40
CA LYS A 987 9.93 38.37 32.54
C LYS A 987 10.82 37.13 32.58
N LEU A 988 10.44 36.16 33.40
CA LEU A 988 11.02 34.81 33.31
C LEU A 988 10.49 34.15 32.04
N VAL A 989 11.38 33.70 31.17
CA VAL A 989 11.06 32.87 30.01
C VAL A 989 11.58 31.47 30.27
N VAL A 990 10.69 30.49 30.16
CA VAL A 990 11.03 29.07 30.10
C VAL A 990 10.94 28.62 28.66
N ARG A 991 12.06 28.19 28.09
CA ARG A 991 12.13 27.60 26.76
C ARG A 991 12.08 26.08 26.88
N VAL A 992 11.13 25.47 26.17
CA VAL A 992 11.03 24.01 26.01
C VAL A 992 11.46 23.64 24.60
N LYS A 993 12.55 22.89 24.46
CA LYS A 993 13.04 22.38 23.18
C LYS A 993 12.58 20.94 22.96
N ASN A 994 12.19 20.62 21.74
CA ASN A 994 12.03 19.24 21.28
C ASN A 994 13.34 18.79 20.65
N VAL A 995 14.01 17.82 21.28
CA VAL A 995 15.34 17.34 20.86
C VAL A 995 15.36 15.85 20.50
N GLY A 996 14.48 15.05 21.12
CA GLY A 996 14.43 13.60 20.95
C GLY A 996 13.25 13.05 20.14
N ALA A 997 12.35 13.90 19.64
CA ALA A 997 11.21 13.46 18.85
C ALA A 997 11.15 14.13 17.47
N GLY A 998 11.19 13.32 16.42
CA GLY A 998 10.98 13.76 15.04
C GLY A 998 9.55 14.26 14.74
N HIS A 999 8.61 14.12 15.67
CA HIS A 999 7.25 14.65 15.56
C HIS A 999 7.00 15.71 16.65
N ALA A 1000 5.82 16.34 16.68
CA ALA A 1000 5.52 17.34 17.71
C ALA A 1000 5.47 16.72 19.13
N LEU A 1001 5.59 17.57 20.16
CA LEU A 1001 5.43 17.19 21.57
C LEU A 1001 4.25 17.93 22.22
N PRO A 1002 3.23 17.21 22.74
CA PRO A 1002 2.93 15.81 22.45
C PRO A 1002 2.34 15.65 21.04
N THR A 1003 2.66 14.57 20.33
CA THR A 1003 1.96 14.19 19.07
C THR A 1003 0.71 13.35 19.35
N GLY A 1004 0.04 12.83 18.31
CA GLY A 1004 -1.12 11.96 18.44
C GLY A 1004 -2.37 12.70 18.87
N VAL A 1005 -3.12 12.07 19.78
CA VAL A 1005 -4.26 12.63 20.54
C VAL A 1005 -3.83 13.70 21.56
N ALA A 1006 -3.09 14.70 21.08
CA ALA A 1006 -2.57 15.85 21.83
C ALA A 1006 -3.65 16.83 22.34
N ASP A 1007 -4.90 16.54 22.06
CA ASP A 1007 -6.14 17.12 22.59
C ASP A 1007 -6.59 16.46 23.91
N PHE A 1008 -6.13 15.23 24.18
CA PHE A 1008 -6.30 14.55 25.47
C PHE A 1008 -5.00 14.44 26.28
N ARG A 1009 -3.83 14.31 25.64
CA ARG A 1009 -2.54 14.21 26.36
C ARG A 1009 -2.24 15.50 27.11
N GLN A 1010 -1.93 15.40 28.41
CA GLN A 1010 -1.50 16.54 29.20
C GLN A 1010 0.02 16.63 29.22
N LEU A 1011 0.54 17.76 28.73
CA LEU A 1011 1.94 18.16 28.85
C LEU A 1011 1.96 19.60 29.36
N TRP A 1012 2.67 19.91 30.45
CA TRP A 1012 2.68 21.26 31.04
C TRP A 1012 3.95 21.59 31.82
N LEU A 1013 4.10 22.86 32.20
CA LEU A 1013 5.14 23.31 33.14
C LEU A 1013 4.57 23.42 34.56
N ASP A 1014 5.26 22.81 35.53
CA ASP A 1014 5.19 23.16 36.96
C ASP A 1014 6.38 24.09 37.23
N VAL A 1015 6.11 25.32 37.69
CA VAL A 1015 7.13 26.36 37.88
C VAL A 1015 7.04 26.92 39.29
N THR A 1016 8.16 26.91 40.01
CA THR A 1016 8.31 27.59 41.31
C THR A 1016 9.49 28.55 41.24
N VAL A 1017 9.28 29.83 41.54
CA VAL A 1017 10.36 30.83 41.62
C VAL A 1017 10.44 31.37 43.04
N LYS A 1018 11.65 31.40 43.59
CA LYS A 1018 11.96 32.06 44.87
C LYS A 1018 12.90 33.24 44.67
N ASP A 1019 12.70 34.28 45.46
CA ASP A 1019 13.62 35.42 45.54
C ASP A 1019 14.86 35.09 46.39
N ALA A 1020 15.82 36.01 46.46
CA ALA A 1020 17.03 35.87 47.26
C ALA A 1020 16.79 35.71 48.77
N ASN A 1021 15.59 36.04 49.27
CA ASN A 1021 15.19 35.83 50.66
C ASN A 1021 14.58 34.42 50.89
N GLY A 1022 14.43 33.62 49.83
CA GLY A 1022 13.77 32.31 49.85
C GLY A 1022 12.24 32.37 49.76
N THR A 1023 11.65 33.55 49.54
CA THR A 1023 10.21 33.75 49.41
C THR A 1023 9.75 33.27 48.05
N VAL A 1024 8.70 32.43 47.99
CA VAL A 1024 8.09 32.04 46.71
C VAL A 1024 7.36 33.25 46.13
N ILE A 1025 7.77 33.67 44.92
CA ILE A 1025 7.24 34.85 44.20
C ILE A 1025 6.46 34.48 42.93
N LEU A 1026 6.59 33.24 42.45
CA LEU A 1026 5.74 32.65 41.40
C LEU A 1026 5.52 31.16 41.71
N GLU A 1027 4.29 30.71 41.50
CA GLU A 1027 3.92 29.30 41.43
C GLU A 1027 2.89 29.13 40.29
N ASP A 1028 3.13 28.24 39.33
CA ASP A 1028 2.26 27.94 38.18
C ASP A 1028 2.25 26.41 37.94
N GLY A 1029 1.13 25.85 37.51
CA GLY A 1029 1.04 24.46 37.05
C GLY A 1029 1.06 23.34 38.11
N LYS A 1030 1.15 23.66 39.40
CA LYS A 1030 1.08 22.63 40.47
C LYS A 1030 -0.29 21.97 40.54
N MET A 1031 -0.30 20.64 40.54
CA MET A 1031 -1.52 19.85 40.72
C MET A 1031 -2.07 20.01 42.14
N ASP A 1032 -3.40 19.98 42.26
CA ASP A 1032 -4.06 19.91 43.56
C ASP A 1032 -3.95 18.50 44.21
N ALA A 1033 -4.45 18.36 45.43
CA ALA A 1033 -4.46 17.09 46.17
C ALA A 1033 -5.33 15.98 45.53
N LYS A 1034 -6.09 16.28 44.47
CA LYS A 1034 -6.86 15.33 43.65
C LYS A 1034 -6.16 14.99 42.33
N GLY A 1035 -4.98 15.57 42.06
CA GLY A 1035 -4.27 15.42 40.79
C GLY A 1035 -4.86 16.25 39.64
N VAL A 1036 -5.67 17.27 39.93
CA VAL A 1036 -6.19 18.18 38.90
C VAL A 1036 -5.13 19.25 38.62
N VAL A 1037 -4.80 19.43 37.34
CA VAL A 1037 -3.91 20.51 36.86
C VAL A 1037 -4.72 21.81 36.79
N PRO A 1038 -4.24 22.95 37.29
CA PRO A 1038 -4.91 24.25 37.18
C PRO A 1038 -5.24 24.61 35.72
N THR A 1039 -6.36 25.30 35.49
CA THR A 1039 -6.85 25.62 34.14
C THR A 1039 -6.04 26.72 33.43
N ASP A 1040 -5.27 27.49 34.19
CA ASP A 1040 -4.35 28.54 33.76
C ASP A 1040 -2.89 28.07 33.57
N ALA A 1041 -2.60 26.82 33.94
CA ALA A 1041 -1.29 26.18 33.76
C ALA A 1041 -0.80 26.25 32.30
N ARG A 1042 0.51 26.34 32.11
CA ARG A 1042 1.14 26.36 30.77
C ARG A 1042 1.12 24.98 30.09
N MET A 1043 -0.04 24.63 29.54
CA MET A 1043 -0.32 23.42 28.77
C MET A 1043 0.18 23.48 27.32
N PHE A 1044 0.88 22.44 26.86
CA PHE A 1044 1.26 22.17 25.46
C PHE A 1044 0.29 21.13 24.87
N GLN A 1045 -0.76 21.58 24.17
CA GLN A 1045 -1.87 20.73 23.71
C GLN A 1045 -2.54 21.28 22.46
N LYS A 1046 -3.35 20.45 21.78
CA LYS A 1046 -4.39 20.93 20.84
C LYS A 1046 -5.66 21.23 21.64
N VAL A 1047 -6.48 22.16 21.17
CA VAL A 1047 -7.89 22.30 21.58
C VAL A 1047 -8.72 22.43 20.31
N PHE A 1048 -9.52 21.41 20.05
CA PHE A 1048 -10.43 21.36 18.92
C PHE A 1048 -11.77 22.04 19.25
N GLY A 1049 -12.28 22.80 18.29
CA GLY A 1049 -13.59 23.42 18.34
C GLY A 1049 -14.49 23.02 17.17
N ASP A 1050 -15.80 23.13 17.40
CA ASP A 1050 -16.83 23.00 16.36
C ASP A 1050 -16.84 24.23 15.42
N LYS A 1051 -17.75 24.22 14.44
CA LYS A 1051 -17.95 25.34 13.51
C LYS A 1051 -18.23 26.69 14.20
N ASP A 1052 -18.80 26.67 15.41
CA ASP A 1052 -19.17 27.86 16.18
C ASP A 1052 -18.07 28.27 17.19
N GLY A 1053 -16.95 27.54 17.21
CA GLY A 1053 -15.79 27.81 18.07
C GLY A 1053 -15.89 27.24 19.50
N LYS A 1054 -16.83 26.34 19.77
CA LYS A 1054 -16.98 25.69 21.09
C LYS A 1054 -16.11 24.44 21.19
N PRO A 1055 -15.42 24.19 22.31
CA PRO A 1055 -14.62 22.97 22.47
C PRO A 1055 -15.45 21.69 22.31
N VAL A 1056 -14.96 20.73 21.51
CA VAL A 1056 -15.69 19.48 21.20
C VAL A 1056 -15.53 18.37 22.25
N GLY A 1057 -14.50 18.45 23.10
CA GLY A 1057 -14.22 17.45 24.13
C GLY A 1057 -14.04 16.04 23.56
N LEU A 1058 -14.79 15.07 24.08
CA LEU A 1058 -14.75 13.68 23.60
C LEU A 1058 -15.22 13.50 22.14
N LEU A 1059 -15.95 14.46 21.57
CA LEU A 1059 -16.45 14.43 20.19
C LEU A 1059 -15.41 14.95 19.20
N PHE A 1060 -14.14 14.53 19.33
CA PHE A 1060 -13.01 15.10 18.59
C PHE A 1060 -13.15 14.99 17.06
N TRP A 1061 -13.91 14.01 16.56
CA TRP A 1061 -14.26 13.87 15.14
C TRP A 1061 -15.13 15.02 14.59
N ARG A 1062 -15.75 15.82 15.46
CA ARG A 1062 -16.46 17.08 15.13
C ARG A 1062 -15.54 18.31 15.12
N TYR A 1063 -14.23 18.11 15.12
CA TYR A 1063 -13.24 19.16 14.92
C TYR A 1063 -13.43 19.87 13.56
N GLU A 1064 -13.80 21.15 13.60
CA GLU A 1064 -13.90 22.02 12.42
C GLU A 1064 -13.02 23.27 12.51
N LYS A 1065 -12.60 23.68 13.72
CA LYS A 1065 -11.72 24.84 13.97
C LYS A 1065 -10.71 24.57 15.08
N MET A 1066 -9.46 24.98 14.90
CA MET A 1066 -8.43 24.90 15.94
C MET A 1066 -8.58 26.10 16.86
N LEU A 1067 -8.87 25.88 18.15
CA LEU A 1067 -8.98 26.96 19.13
C LEU A 1067 -7.61 27.30 19.74
N LYS A 1068 -6.75 26.28 19.89
CA LYS A 1068 -5.42 26.40 20.47
C LYS A 1068 -4.53 25.26 19.94
N ASP A 1069 -3.31 25.57 19.53
CA ASP A 1069 -2.28 24.57 19.25
C ASP A 1069 -0.99 25.04 19.93
N THR A 1070 -0.70 24.49 21.10
CA THR A 1070 0.48 24.83 21.91
C THR A 1070 1.54 23.74 21.95
N LYS A 1071 1.45 22.73 21.08
CA LYS A 1071 2.51 21.72 20.93
C LYS A 1071 3.87 22.36 20.65
N ILE A 1072 4.95 21.71 21.06
CA ILE A 1072 6.31 22.02 20.61
C ILE A 1072 6.55 21.32 19.26
N PRO A 1073 6.94 22.00 18.18
CA PRO A 1073 7.18 21.37 16.89
C PRO A 1073 8.41 20.44 16.90
N ALA A 1074 8.53 19.57 15.90
CA ALA A 1074 9.79 18.86 15.62
C ALA A 1074 10.92 19.86 15.30
N ASP A 1075 12.15 19.52 15.68
CA ASP A 1075 13.37 20.34 15.49
C ASP A 1075 13.30 21.77 16.07
N GLY A 1076 12.34 22.05 16.95
CA GLY A 1076 12.01 23.40 17.39
C GLY A 1076 11.80 23.53 18.89
N TYR A 1077 11.33 24.71 19.29
CA TYR A 1077 11.14 25.05 20.69
C TYR A 1077 9.90 25.92 20.88
N ARG A 1078 9.51 26.09 22.14
CA ARG A 1078 8.45 27.01 22.58
C ARG A 1078 8.88 27.78 23.81
N ASP A 1079 8.68 29.09 23.80
CA ASP A 1079 8.96 29.98 24.92
C ASP A 1079 7.66 30.31 25.65
N GLU A 1080 7.60 30.02 26.94
CA GLU A 1080 6.49 30.39 27.82
C GLU A 1080 6.97 31.44 28.84
N ALA A 1081 6.31 32.60 28.86
CA ALA A 1081 6.72 33.75 29.64
C ALA A 1081 5.85 33.96 30.89
N PHE A 1082 6.50 34.29 32.00
CA PHE A 1082 5.89 34.54 33.30
C PHE A 1082 6.27 35.93 33.80
N ALA A 1083 5.29 36.70 34.27
CA ALA A 1083 5.53 38.02 34.82
C ALA A 1083 6.18 37.89 36.21
N MET A 1084 7.30 38.58 36.41
CA MET A 1084 7.97 38.69 37.71
C MET A 1084 7.48 39.94 38.45
N PRO A 1085 7.32 39.90 39.79
CA PRO A 1085 7.08 41.10 40.58
C PRO A 1085 8.24 42.09 40.46
N GLU A 1086 7.95 43.40 40.32
CA GLU A 1086 8.98 44.45 40.29
C GLU A 1086 9.83 44.50 41.58
N THR A 1087 9.29 43.99 42.68
CA THR A 1087 9.94 43.90 44.00
C THR A 1087 10.79 42.64 44.19
N ALA A 1088 10.93 41.77 43.18
CA ALA A 1088 11.68 40.52 43.30
C ALA A 1088 13.17 40.77 43.60
N ALA A 1089 13.65 40.24 44.73
CA ALA A 1089 15.06 40.32 45.11
C ALA A 1089 15.89 39.27 44.35
N TYR A 1090 16.89 39.72 43.59
CA TYR A 1090 17.82 38.86 42.86
C TYR A 1090 19.01 38.44 43.74
N PRO A 1091 19.63 37.26 43.49
CA PRO A 1091 19.30 36.31 42.42
C PRO A 1091 18.03 35.51 42.68
N LEU A 1092 17.38 35.06 41.60
CA LEU A 1092 16.17 34.23 41.65
C LEU A 1092 16.55 32.75 41.60
N SER A 1093 15.97 31.93 42.49
CA SER A 1093 16.02 30.47 42.38
C SER A 1093 14.80 30.00 41.60
N VAL A 1094 15.00 29.53 40.38
CA VAL A 1094 13.97 29.01 39.49
C VAL A 1094 14.00 27.49 39.51
N ASP A 1095 12.86 26.86 39.76
CA ASP A 1095 12.64 25.42 39.64
C ASP A 1095 11.53 25.19 38.60
N VAL A 1096 11.84 24.47 37.53
CA VAL A 1096 10.92 24.17 36.42
C VAL A 1096 10.88 22.67 36.20
N LYS A 1097 9.68 22.09 36.11
CA LYS A 1097 9.46 20.70 35.74
C LYS A 1097 8.51 20.63 34.56
N MET A 1098 8.92 19.90 33.53
CA MET A 1098 8.06 19.53 32.41
C MET A 1098 7.32 18.25 32.78
N MET A 1099 6.02 18.38 33.02
CA MET A 1099 5.16 17.34 33.55
C MET A 1099 4.31 16.74 32.43
N PHE A 1100 4.21 15.41 32.39
CA PHE A 1100 3.37 14.68 31.45
C PHE A 1100 2.37 13.78 32.17
N ARG A 1101 1.16 13.66 31.61
CA ARG A 1101 0.17 12.67 31.98
C ARG A 1101 -0.65 12.25 30.74
N ILE A 1102 -0.75 10.94 30.52
CA ILE A 1102 -1.33 10.39 29.28
C ILE A 1102 -2.83 10.70 29.09
N TYR A 1103 -3.62 10.71 30.17
CA TYR A 1103 -5.05 11.05 30.15
C TYR A 1103 -5.38 12.11 31.21
N PRO A 1104 -6.27 13.07 30.95
CA PRO A 1104 -6.70 14.04 31.95
C PRO A 1104 -7.51 13.36 33.05
N GLN A 1105 -7.50 13.97 34.25
CA GLN A 1105 -8.31 13.46 35.36
C GLN A 1105 -9.81 13.41 34.99
N TRP A 1106 -10.35 14.42 34.32
CA TRP A 1106 -11.77 14.46 33.93
C TRP A 1106 -12.18 13.35 32.95
N VAL A 1107 -11.28 12.90 32.05
CA VAL A 1107 -11.53 11.76 31.17
C VAL A 1107 -11.51 10.47 31.98
N THR A 1108 -10.54 10.35 32.89
CA THR A 1108 -10.44 9.22 33.81
C THR A 1108 -11.69 9.10 34.68
N ASP A 1109 -12.18 10.21 35.24
CA ASP A 1109 -13.39 10.26 36.05
C ASP A 1109 -14.64 9.85 35.27
N ALA A 1110 -14.71 10.19 33.97
CA ALA A 1110 -15.78 9.71 33.08
C ALA A 1110 -15.67 8.20 32.82
N VAL A 1111 -14.47 7.70 32.51
CA VAL A 1111 -14.23 6.26 32.26
C VAL A 1111 -14.51 5.41 33.49
N ARG A 1112 -14.19 5.91 34.69
CA ARG A 1112 -14.43 5.22 35.96
C ARG A 1112 -15.90 5.09 36.35
N GLN A 1113 -16.83 5.75 35.64
CA GLN A 1113 -18.27 5.48 35.78
C GLN A 1113 -18.65 4.10 35.23
N SER A 1114 -17.91 3.60 34.22
CA SER A 1114 -18.06 2.26 33.65
C SER A 1114 -17.01 1.27 34.18
N TYR A 1115 -15.81 1.75 34.54
CA TYR A 1115 -14.67 0.93 34.98
C TYR A 1115 -14.14 1.42 36.35
N PRO A 1116 -14.85 1.17 37.47
CA PRO A 1116 -14.55 1.79 38.78
C PRO A 1116 -13.16 1.45 39.33
N ASP A 1117 -12.64 0.26 39.01
CA ASP A 1117 -11.35 -0.28 39.46
C ASP A 1117 -10.14 0.27 38.70
N LEU A 1118 -10.36 1.05 37.62
CA LEU A 1118 -9.27 1.69 36.87
C LEU A 1118 -8.57 2.74 37.78
N PRO A 1119 -7.25 2.62 38.05
CA PRO A 1119 -6.53 3.60 38.85
C PRO A 1119 -6.31 4.90 38.08
N ASN A 1120 -6.01 5.99 38.80
CA ASN A 1120 -5.70 7.27 38.14
C ASN A 1120 -4.37 7.20 37.37
N PRO A 1121 -4.25 7.87 36.22
CA PRO A 1121 -2.99 8.01 35.50
C PRO A 1121 -2.00 8.88 36.30
N GLU A 1122 -0.82 8.33 36.56
CA GLU A 1122 0.28 9.03 37.22
C GLU A 1122 0.79 10.19 36.35
N ALA A 1123 1.29 11.25 36.99
CA ALA A 1123 2.01 12.32 36.31
C ALA A 1123 3.53 12.09 36.46
N VAL A 1124 4.27 12.26 35.38
CA VAL A 1124 5.72 11.97 35.32
C VAL A 1124 6.51 13.21 34.91
N VAL A 1125 7.69 13.39 35.53
CA VAL A 1125 8.65 14.44 35.16
C VAL A 1125 9.42 13.96 33.91
N MET A 1126 9.28 14.70 32.81
CA MET A 1126 10.04 14.52 31.57
C MET A 1126 11.40 15.21 31.64
N ALA A 1127 11.41 16.48 32.07
CA ALA A 1127 12.61 17.28 32.21
C ALA A 1127 12.49 18.18 33.44
N GLU A 1128 13.62 18.51 34.05
CA GLU A 1128 13.70 19.31 35.26
C GLU A 1128 14.89 20.27 35.15
N LEU A 1129 14.68 21.52 35.55
CA LEU A 1129 15.68 22.58 35.54
C LEU A 1129 15.60 23.36 36.84
N THR A 1130 16.61 23.22 37.69
CA THR A 1130 16.83 24.09 38.83
C THR A 1130 17.99 25.03 38.50
N GLN A 1131 17.73 26.34 38.45
CA GLN A 1131 18.70 27.35 38.01
C GLN A 1131 18.64 28.60 38.90
N THR A 1132 19.81 29.18 39.18
CA THR A 1132 19.91 30.52 39.76
C THR A 1132 20.04 31.54 38.63
N LEU A 1133 19.12 32.50 38.57
CA LEU A 1133 19.15 33.60 37.61
C LEU A 1133 19.57 34.89 38.29
N GLU A 1134 20.67 35.47 37.80
CA GLU A 1134 21.08 36.82 38.14
C GLU A 1134 20.17 37.87 37.48
N ARG A 1135 20.30 39.12 37.94
CA ARG A 1135 19.62 40.26 37.31
C ARG A 1135 20.17 40.48 35.88
N PRO A 1136 19.31 40.78 34.88
CA PRO A 1136 19.73 41.17 33.53
C PRO A 1136 20.73 42.34 33.49
#